data_AF-A0A150Q7Q3-F1
#
_entry.id   AF-A0A150Q7Q3-F1
#
_cell.length_a   1.000
_cell.length_b   1.000
_cell.length_c   1.000
_cell.angle_alpha   90.00
_cell.angle_beta   90.00
_cell.angle_gamma   90.00
#
_symmetry.space_group_name_H-M   'P 1'
#
loop_
_entity.id
_entity.type
_entity.pdbx_description
1 polymer ?
#
loop_
_entity_poly.entity_id
_entity_poly.type
_entity_poly.pdbx_seq_one_letter_code
_entity_poly.pdbx_strand_id
1 'polypeptide(L)'
;MSTGLDLVAALRRIVQEATDSVPGAQRGSLLIEDGDRLVYRAAVGFDGLLDGPLRVPSDAGPAGAAPLLDPGGGAQVVAAAAWYGARLRGAALDRLPQGAVVVLAPVCMHGRSIGVLAVEQPAADPLPAERCDLLLALAASASAALERRELYDDKARSAHENRVLEEVLNAVAAQASPHQLVEIISIGIKSIQLRPQWSAVELVLLEDAARGGAPASDPGGARDVRRYRVPPRTPTSYWNNVRDGALVAGRNLDIDLTFCFGGAGGEGSQSALLDEGIRRGVHGIAVAPIDPAGLEPMIRRAREAGIPVVTLDAPPVEGSGALAYVGTDNVAAGRLAGEMMARLLPNGGAVGTQVASLRASNGNERLAGFGAAVAGTAIAVQPPSENAYDTSIALQLTLEALRTGDLAGAFGACAENGPAWGAAARAMGREGDLKIVAFDLVPETIAMLREGTIHATVVQREYDMAYRAVEVLHDLVSRGVDAALAELPAPRQGEDPRATRFIDTGADVVTLERTPWSRPLAEHLTLETARKTANRRRGLARAVRPIELLAVGVDAKDEGFVKESARLTPDSLAWRVLSAGRSLIVDAVDGAEGELHRLPDVVEARRKGTLTLVGVPLLARGVALGVLVLCSERRAACSAEDLTQIERITDTLAVALENAQLLQRITERTQELERANDRQAALLGTIQELSSPVVPIAPNIVVMPIIGAMDAQRTGRFLESMLREIAERRARVVLIDVIGMAVVDAVAADHLMSAARAARLLGAEVVLVGITPATAQLMVQQGLDLGCVVTRSTLELGFAYALSQTGGRLVYSRSSGARRS
;
A
#
# COMPACT_ATOMS: atom_id res chain seq x y z
N MET A 1 -10.18 2.82 30.39
CA MET A 1 -10.68 2.78 29.00
C MET A 1 -10.91 1.32 28.70
N SER A 2 -12.17 0.92 28.52
CA SER A 2 -12.58 -0.50 28.58
C SER A 2 -12.70 -1.09 27.19
N THR A 3 -11.89 -2.11 26.88
CA THR A 3 -11.93 -2.92 25.64
C THR A 3 -13.03 -4.00 25.73
N GLY A 4 -13.32 -4.73 24.64
CA GLY A 4 -14.33 -5.81 24.63
C GLY A 4 -14.11 -6.92 25.68
N LEU A 5 -12.86 -7.25 26.03
CA LEU A 5 -12.51 -8.08 27.21
C LEU A 5 -12.80 -7.41 28.52
N ASP A 6 -12.42 -6.13 28.65
CA ASP A 6 -12.61 -5.41 29.89
C ASP A 6 -14.10 -5.31 30.14
N LEU A 7 -14.93 -5.31 29.09
CA LEU A 7 -16.35 -5.55 29.22
C LEU A 7 -16.67 -6.98 29.68
N VAL A 8 -16.25 -8.06 29.03
CA VAL A 8 -16.63 -9.43 29.48
C VAL A 8 -16.15 -9.72 30.91
N ALA A 9 -14.92 -9.33 31.24
CA ALA A 9 -14.34 -9.47 32.57
C ALA A 9 -15.00 -8.52 33.60
N ALA A 10 -15.31 -7.27 33.23
CA ALA A 10 -16.06 -6.37 34.11
C ALA A 10 -17.50 -6.84 34.31
N LEU A 11 -18.20 -7.27 33.25
CA LEU A 11 -19.55 -7.82 33.35
C LEU A 11 -19.55 -9.09 34.20
N ARG A 12 -18.56 -9.98 34.03
CA ARG A 12 -18.40 -11.17 34.89
C ARG A 12 -18.09 -10.78 36.33
N ARG A 13 -17.25 -9.78 36.57
CA ARG A 13 -16.96 -9.25 37.92
C ARG A 13 -18.18 -8.62 38.56
N ILE A 14 -18.96 -7.84 37.81
CA ILE A 14 -20.23 -7.25 38.25
C ILE A 14 -21.22 -8.35 38.59
N VAL A 15 -21.35 -9.40 37.76
CA VAL A 15 -22.20 -10.55 38.06
C VAL A 15 -21.71 -11.31 39.29
N GLN A 16 -20.40 -11.49 39.45
CA GLN A 16 -19.81 -12.13 40.63
C GLN A 16 -20.12 -11.31 41.90
N GLU A 17 -19.85 -10.00 41.88
CA GLU A 17 -20.11 -9.09 43.00
C GLU A 17 -21.59 -9.02 43.35
N ALA A 18 -22.47 -9.02 42.34
CA ALA A 18 -23.90 -9.09 42.53
C ALA A 18 -24.32 -10.42 43.18
N THR A 19 -23.72 -11.53 42.77
CA THR A 19 -23.97 -12.85 43.37
C THR A 19 -23.49 -12.87 44.82
N ASP A 20 -22.27 -12.41 45.09
CA ASP A 20 -21.67 -12.40 46.43
C ASP A 20 -22.42 -11.47 47.40
N SER A 21 -23.12 -10.44 46.88
CA SER A 21 -23.92 -9.52 47.67
C SER A 21 -25.20 -10.13 48.27
N VAL A 22 -25.67 -11.25 47.71
CA VAL A 22 -26.88 -11.95 48.13
C VAL A 22 -26.49 -13.21 48.95
N PRO A 23 -26.86 -13.31 50.24
CA PRO A 23 -26.44 -14.44 51.06
C PRO A 23 -26.92 -15.77 50.53
N GLY A 24 -25.98 -16.71 50.43
CA GLY A 24 -26.24 -18.06 49.95
C GLY A 24 -26.48 -18.16 48.45
N ALA A 25 -26.52 -17.05 47.71
CA ALA A 25 -26.64 -17.07 46.26
C ALA A 25 -25.50 -17.88 45.65
N GLN A 26 -25.87 -18.84 44.81
CA GLN A 26 -24.90 -19.66 44.09
C GLN A 26 -24.77 -19.19 42.64
N ARG A 27 -25.73 -18.42 42.13
CA ARG A 27 -25.89 -18.17 40.69
C ARG A 27 -26.22 -16.73 40.40
N GLY A 28 -25.54 -16.18 39.40
CA GLY A 28 -25.83 -14.86 38.86
C GLY A 28 -25.59 -14.81 37.36
N SER A 29 -26.39 -14.03 36.65
CA SER A 29 -26.29 -13.88 35.20
C SER A 29 -26.67 -12.49 34.75
N LEU A 30 -26.09 -12.06 33.63
CA LEU A 30 -26.44 -10.83 32.93
C LEU A 30 -26.94 -11.21 31.53
N LEU A 31 -28.15 -10.78 31.19
CA LEU A 31 -28.77 -11.01 29.90
C LEU A 31 -29.01 -9.67 29.20
N ILE A 32 -28.68 -9.58 27.92
CA ILE A 32 -28.85 -8.36 27.10
C ILE A 32 -29.62 -8.72 25.83
N GLU A 33 -30.48 -7.80 25.39
CA GLU A 33 -31.18 -7.89 24.10
C GLU A 33 -30.18 -7.88 22.94
N ASP A 34 -30.36 -8.78 21.98
CA ASP A 34 -29.61 -8.89 20.74
C ASP A 34 -30.60 -9.19 19.62
N GLY A 35 -31.05 -8.13 18.93
CA GLY A 35 -32.15 -8.21 17.97
C GLY A 35 -33.48 -8.59 18.66
N ASP A 36 -34.08 -9.70 18.25
CA ASP A 36 -35.34 -10.23 18.80
C ASP A 36 -35.12 -11.26 19.93
N ARG A 37 -33.88 -11.43 20.40
CA ARG A 37 -33.48 -12.47 21.37
C ARG A 37 -32.83 -11.87 22.60
N LEU A 38 -32.88 -12.59 23.72
CA LEU A 38 -32.05 -12.32 24.90
C LEU A 38 -30.85 -13.25 24.89
N VAL A 39 -29.68 -12.71 25.24
CA VAL A 39 -28.43 -13.46 25.22
C VAL A 39 -27.70 -13.28 26.56
N TYR A 40 -27.26 -14.38 27.15
CA TYR A 40 -26.36 -14.37 28.31
C TYR A 40 -25.04 -13.70 27.90
N ARG A 41 -24.63 -12.65 28.63
CA ARG A 41 -23.38 -11.89 28.41
C ARG A 41 -22.36 -12.07 29.52
N ALA A 42 -22.79 -12.52 30.69
CA ALA A 42 -21.95 -12.98 31.78
C ALA A 42 -22.75 -13.93 32.68
N ALA A 43 -22.08 -14.89 33.30
CA ALA A 43 -22.71 -15.88 34.18
C ALA A 43 -21.70 -16.42 35.20
N VAL A 44 -22.20 -16.77 36.38
CA VAL A 44 -21.43 -17.35 37.50
C VAL A 44 -22.24 -18.47 38.14
N GLY A 45 -21.58 -19.59 38.45
CA GLY A 45 -22.09 -20.65 39.34
C GLY A 45 -23.19 -21.56 38.79
N PHE A 46 -23.34 -21.62 37.47
CA PHE A 46 -24.33 -22.52 36.81
C PHE A 46 -23.93 -24.00 36.81
N ASP A 47 -22.70 -24.32 37.24
CA ASP A 47 -22.22 -25.68 37.42
C ASP A 47 -23.14 -26.42 38.41
N GLY A 48 -23.64 -27.59 38.00
CA GLY A 48 -24.58 -28.39 38.80
C GLY A 48 -26.06 -28.14 38.49
N LEU A 49 -26.45 -26.98 37.93
CA LEU A 49 -27.77 -26.78 37.32
C LEU A 49 -27.80 -27.29 35.87
N LEU A 50 -26.64 -27.27 35.22
CA LEU A 50 -26.37 -27.83 33.90
C LEU A 50 -25.26 -28.90 34.00
N ASP A 51 -25.15 -29.76 32.98
CA ASP A 51 -24.11 -30.79 32.86
C ASP A 51 -22.70 -30.21 32.54
N GLY A 52 -22.52 -28.89 32.66
CA GLY A 52 -21.27 -28.15 32.46
C GLY A 52 -21.48 -26.64 32.63
N PRO A 53 -20.42 -25.82 32.53
CA PRO A 53 -20.53 -24.38 32.70
C PRO A 53 -21.39 -23.76 31.58
N LEU A 54 -22.20 -22.77 31.95
CA LEU A 54 -22.98 -22.00 30.98
C LEU A 54 -22.02 -21.25 30.04
N ARG A 55 -22.05 -21.59 28.75
CA ARG A 55 -21.26 -20.91 27.72
C ARG A 55 -21.74 -19.47 27.59
N VAL A 56 -20.82 -18.53 27.49
CA VAL A 56 -21.15 -17.10 27.31
C VAL A 56 -20.34 -16.57 26.12
N PRO A 57 -20.98 -15.94 25.11
CA PRO A 57 -22.41 -15.68 25.04
C PRO A 57 -23.24 -16.92 24.68
N SER A 58 -24.46 -17.02 25.21
CA SER A 58 -25.43 -18.04 24.80
C SER A 58 -26.86 -17.51 24.74
N ASP A 59 -27.62 -18.05 23.82
CA ASP A 59 -29.03 -17.73 23.61
C ASP A 59 -29.89 -18.09 24.84
N ALA A 60 -30.73 -17.14 25.28
CA ALA A 60 -31.65 -17.26 26.41
C ALA A 60 -33.14 -17.27 25.98
N GLY A 61 -33.43 -17.29 24.68
CA GLY A 61 -34.79 -17.27 24.13
C GLY A 61 -35.24 -15.92 23.57
N PRO A 62 -36.53 -15.78 23.17
CA PRO A 62 -37.07 -14.55 22.59
C PRO A 62 -37.06 -13.39 23.61
N ALA A 63 -36.71 -12.18 23.17
CA ALA A 63 -36.69 -11.00 24.04
C ALA A 63 -38.07 -10.67 24.62
N GLY A 64 -39.13 -10.85 23.83
CA GLY A 64 -40.52 -10.64 24.25
C GLY A 64 -41.08 -11.68 25.24
N ALA A 65 -40.34 -12.78 25.51
CA ALA A 65 -40.75 -13.80 26.48
C ALA A 65 -40.29 -13.46 27.92
N ALA A 66 -39.55 -12.37 28.11
CA ALA A 66 -39.10 -11.89 29.41
C ALA A 66 -39.80 -10.60 29.82
N PRO A 67 -40.07 -10.40 31.12
CA PRO A 67 -40.37 -9.07 31.61
C PRO A 67 -39.07 -8.26 31.55
N LEU A 68 -38.84 -7.55 30.43
CA LEU A 68 -37.92 -6.42 30.44
C LEU A 68 -38.56 -5.37 31.33
N LEU A 69 -37.84 -5.04 32.39
CA LEU A 69 -38.36 -4.22 33.47
C LEU A 69 -38.57 -2.78 32.99
N ASP A 70 -39.51 -2.08 33.61
CA ASP A 70 -39.67 -0.64 33.43
C ASP A 70 -38.33 0.04 33.75
N PRO A 71 -37.78 0.88 32.87
CA PRO A 71 -36.54 1.63 33.12
C PRO A 71 -36.54 2.44 34.42
N GLY A 72 -37.72 2.82 34.93
CA GLY A 72 -37.89 3.51 36.22
C GLY A 72 -38.38 2.61 37.37
N GLY A 73 -38.55 1.30 37.14
CA GLY A 73 -39.01 0.34 38.13
C GLY A 73 -37.89 -0.20 39.02
N GLY A 74 -38.19 -0.48 40.29
CA GLY A 74 -37.26 -1.13 41.21
C GLY A 74 -37.00 -2.61 40.87
N ALA A 75 -36.12 -3.26 41.64
CA ALA A 75 -35.82 -4.68 41.46
C ALA A 75 -37.08 -5.55 41.58
N GLN A 76 -37.25 -6.49 40.65
CA GLN A 76 -38.36 -7.45 40.66
C GLN A 76 -37.91 -8.83 41.12
N VAL A 77 -38.84 -9.61 41.66
CA VAL A 77 -38.56 -10.95 42.16
C VAL A 77 -39.45 -11.94 41.44
N VAL A 78 -38.85 -12.98 40.87
CA VAL A 78 -39.55 -14.07 40.16
C VAL A 78 -39.16 -15.43 40.72
N ALA A 79 -40.01 -16.43 40.58
CA ALA A 79 -39.68 -17.80 41.01
C ALA A 79 -38.52 -18.37 40.18
N ALA A 80 -37.50 -18.94 40.82
CA ALA A 80 -36.29 -19.43 40.14
C ALA A 80 -36.59 -20.55 39.13
N ALA A 81 -37.49 -21.47 39.48
CA ALA A 81 -37.91 -22.55 38.60
C ALA A 81 -38.57 -22.03 37.30
N ALA A 82 -39.38 -20.97 37.41
CA ALA A 82 -40.02 -20.33 36.24
C ALA A 82 -39.00 -19.55 35.40
N TRP A 83 -38.07 -18.84 36.06
CA TRP A 83 -37.03 -18.06 35.39
C TRP A 83 -36.10 -18.95 34.56
N TYR A 84 -35.53 -19.99 35.18
CA TYR A 84 -34.58 -20.88 34.54
C TYR A 84 -35.25 -21.85 33.56
N GLY A 85 -36.45 -22.36 33.86
CA GLY A 85 -37.19 -23.24 32.94
C GLY A 85 -37.54 -22.58 31.60
N ALA A 86 -37.72 -21.26 31.58
CA ALA A 86 -37.98 -20.51 30.36
C ALA A 86 -36.72 -20.17 29.55
N ARG A 87 -35.54 -20.12 30.18
CA ARG A 87 -34.31 -19.52 29.61
C ARG A 87 -33.12 -20.46 29.48
N LEU A 88 -33.12 -21.58 30.21
CA LEU A 88 -32.07 -22.58 30.17
C LEU A 88 -32.64 -23.91 29.70
N ARG A 89 -32.30 -24.29 28.47
CA ARG A 89 -32.66 -25.61 27.93
C ARG A 89 -31.84 -26.68 28.63
N GLY A 90 -32.51 -27.71 29.16
CA GLY A 90 -31.87 -28.82 29.84
C GLY A 90 -31.44 -28.54 31.29
N ALA A 91 -31.93 -27.47 31.91
CA ALA A 91 -31.68 -27.22 33.33
C ALA A 91 -32.34 -28.28 34.22
N ALA A 92 -31.57 -28.82 35.16
CA ALA A 92 -32.05 -29.75 36.20
C ALA A 92 -32.78 -28.96 37.31
N LEU A 93 -34.01 -28.52 37.01
CA LEU A 93 -34.81 -27.66 37.91
C LEU A 93 -35.12 -28.29 39.27
N ASP A 94 -35.08 -29.63 39.34
CA ASP A 94 -35.21 -30.42 40.57
C ASP A 94 -34.06 -30.17 41.57
N ARG A 95 -32.94 -29.62 41.10
CA ARG A 95 -31.78 -29.27 41.94
C ARG A 95 -31.85 -27.86 42.53
N LEU A 96 -32.92 -27.10 42.24
CA LEU A 96 -33.12 -25.78 42.82
C LEU A 96 -33.64 -25.89 44.27
N PRO A 97 -33.18 -25.03 45.20
CA PRO A 97 -33.73 -24.98 46.55
C PRO A 97 -35.24 -24.68 46.54
N GLN A 98 -35.99 -25.34 47.42
CA GLN A 98 -37.44 -25.13 47.51
C GLN A 98 -37.74 -23.69 47.95
N GLY A 99 -38.49 -22.95 47.13
CA GLY A 99 -38.80 -21.54 47.38
C GLY A 99 -37.74 -20.55 46.90
N ALA A 100 -36.73 -21.00 46.14
CA ALA A 100 -35.75 -20.10 45.54
C ALA A 100 -36.39 -19.10 44.56
N VAL A 101 -35.88 -17.88 44.60
CA VAL A 101 -36.31 -16.76 43.73
C VAL A 101 -35.12 -16.20 42.98
N VAL A 102 -35.38 -15.44 41.91
CA VAL A 102 -34.38 -14.69 41.18
C VAL A 102 -34.74 -13.22 41.27
N VAL A 103 -33.81 -12.41 41.75
CA VAL A 103 -33.93 -10.96 41.81
C VAL A 103 -33.42 -10.38 40.50
N LEU A 104 -34.26 -9.59 39.84
CA LEU A 104 -34.05 -9.01 38.53
C LEU A 104 -33.85 -7.50 38.67
N ALA A 105 -32.70 -6.99 38.26
CA ALA A 105 -32.40 -5.56 38.18
C ALA A 105 -32.28 -5.13 36.71
N PRO A 106 -32.99 -4.05 36.29
CA PRO A 106 -32.96 -3.59 34.90
C PRO A 106 -31.58 -3.10 34.51
N VAL A 107 -31.15 -3.45 33.31
CA VAL A 107 -29.97 -2.86 32.68
C VAL A 107 -30.47 -1.91 31.60
N CYS A 108 -30.38 -0.62 31.88
CA CYS A 108 -30.93 0.44 31.04
C CYS A 108 -29.85 1.16 30.24
N MET A 109 -30.15 1.54 29.02
CA MET A 109 -29.29 2.35 28.17
C MET A 109 -30.15 3.37 27.42
N HIS A 110 -29.75 4.64 27.41
CA HIS A 110 -30.52 5.74 26.80
C HIS A 110 -32.01 5.80 27.25
N GLY A 111 -32.31 5.46 28.51
CA GLY A 111 -33.67 5.47 29.05
C GLY A 111 -34.55 4.28 28.65
N ARG A 112 -33.99 3.27 27.96
CA ARG A 112 -34.67 2.01 27.62
C ARG A 112 -34.01 0.84 28.34
N SER A 113 -34.80 -0.13 28.82
CA SER A 113 -34.27 -1.40 29.33
C SER A 113 -33.79 -2.25 28.17
N ILE A 114 -32.50 -2.58 28.16
CA ILE A 114 -31.84 -3.40 27.13
C ILE A 114 -31.46 -4.78 27.67
N GLY A 115 -31.80 -5.09 28.91
CA GLY A 115 -31.42 -6.34 29.54
C GLY A 115 -31.68 -6.36 31.03
N VAL A 116 -31.14 -7.39 31.69
CA VAL A 116 -31.39 -7.66 33.10
C VAL A 116 -30.21 -8.34 33.76
N LEU A 117 -29.85 -7.85 34.95
CA LEU A 117 -28.96 -8.52 35.89
C LEU A 117 -29.83 -9.39 36.81
N ALA A 118 -29.59 -10.70 36.81
CA ALA A 118 -30.41 -11.70 37.48
C ALA A 118 -29.56 -12.49 38.48
N VAL A 119 -29.93 -12.43 39.77
CA VAL A 119 -29.22 -13.12 40.86
C VAL A 119 -30.16 -14.06 41.61
N GLU A 120 -29.76 -15.32 41.79
CA GLU A 120 -30.53 -16.32 42.53
C GLU A 120 -30.44 -16.07 44.03
N GLN A 121 -31.57 -16.15 44.71
CA GLN A 121 -31.67 -16.15 46.16
C GLN A 121 -32.23 -17.51 46.62
N PRO A 122 -31.51 -18.28 47.47
CA PRO A 122 -31.92 -19.64 47.87
C PRO A 122 -33.11 -19.70 48.85
N ALA A 123 -33.52 -18.56 49.42
CA ALA A 123 -34.54 -18.46 50.44
C ALA A 123 -35.65 -17.48 50.03
N ALA A 124 -36.88 -17.73 50.49
CA ALA A 124 -38.07 -16.95 50.17
C ALA A 124 -38.20 -15.64 50.97
N ASP A 125 -37.28 -15.35 51.90
CA ASP A 125 -37.31 -14.10 52.66
C ASP A 125 -37.04 -12.89 51.76
N PRO A 126 -37.75 -11.77 51.91
CA PRO A 126 -37.50 -10.58 51.11
C PRO A 126 -36.07 -10.08 51.26
N LEU A 127 -35.40 -9.82 50.13
CA LEU A 127 -34.08 -9.18 50.13
C LEU A 127 -34.20 -7.78 50.77
N PRO A 128 -33.34 -7.40 51.73
CA PRO A 128 -33.36 -6.06 52.32
C PRO A 128 -33.22 -4.96 51.26
N ALA A 129 -33.89 -3.82 51.46
CA ALA A 129 -33.89 -2.70 50.52
C ALA A 129 -32.48 -2.25 50.10
N GLU A 130 -31.54 -2.17 51.06
CA GLU A 130 -30.14 -1.82 50.82
C GLU A 130 -29.44 -2.74 49.80
N ARG A 131 -29.81 -4.02 49.77
CA ARG A 131 -29.23 -4.99 48.81
C ARG A 131 -29.91 -4.91 47.45
N CYS A 132 -31.21 -4.63 47.41
CA CYS A 132 -31.90 -4.31 46.15
C CYS A 132 -31.28 -3.07 45.50
N ASP A 133 -31.00 -2.04 46.29
CA ASP A 133 -30.34 -0.81 45.83
C ASP A 133 -28.92 -1.09 45.31
N LEU A 134 -28.17 -1.98 45.98
CA LEU A 134 -26.85 -2.43 45.51
C LEU A 134 -26.94 -3.19 44.17
N LEU A 135 -27.90 -4.10 44.02
CA LEU A 135 -28.11 -4.81 42.75
C LEU A 135 -28.48 -3.84 41.61
N LEU A 136 -29.30 -2.83 41.90
CA LEU A 136 -29.62 -1.76 40.95
C LEU A 136 -28.37 -0.93 40.58
N ALA A 137 -27.51 -0.60 41.55
CA ALA A 137 -26.26 0.10 41.30
C ALA A 137 -25.27 -0.73 40.47
N LEU A 138 -25.21 -2.04 40.69
CA LEU A 138 -24.41 -2.98 39.90
C LEU A 138 -24.96 -3.14 38.48
N ALA A 139 -26.30 -3.17 38.32
CA ALA A 139 -26.94 -3.16 37.01
C ALA A 139 -26.67 -1.85 36.25
N ALA A 140 -26.70 -0.70 36.93
CA ALA A 140 -26.29 0.59 36.35
C ALA A 140 -24.80 0.63 35.98
N SER A 141 -23.95 -0.07 36.74
CA SER A 141 -22.53 -0.23 36.41
C SER A 141 -22.33 -1.08 35.15
N ALA A 142 -23.15 -2.14 34.98
CA ALA A 142 -23.19 -2.93 33.75
C ALA A 142 -23.67 -2.07 32.55
N SER A 143 -24.71 -1.26 32.74
CA SER A 143 -25.18 -0.28 31.75
C SER A 143 -24.06 0.66 31.28
N ALA A 144 -23.36 1.30 32.22
CA ALA A 144 -22.26 2.21 31.89
C ALA A 144 -21.06 1.50 31.22
N ALA A 145 -20.85 0.22 31.50
CA ALA A 145 -19.84 -0.58 30.80
C ALA A 145 -20.26 -0.87 29.35
N LEU A 146 -21.53 -1.23 29.14
CA LEU A 146 -22.10 -1.50 27.81
C LEU A 146 -22.18 -0.23 26.95
N GLU A 147 -22.57 0.92 27.52
CA GLU A 147 -22.74 2.20 26.81
C GLU A 147 -21.38 2.74 26.34
N ARG A 148 -20.34 2.60 27.18
CA ARG A 148 -18.97 2.92 26.78
C ARG A 148 -18.54 2.10 25.57
N ARG A 149 -18.87 0.80 25.53
CA ARG A 149 -18.56 -0.05 24.39
C ARG A 149 -19.25 0.41 23.11
N GLU A 150 -20.55 0.71 23.16
CA GLU A 150 -21.28 1.20 21.98
C GLU A 150 -20.66 2.50 21.42
N LEU A 151 -20.37 3.46 22.29
CA LEU A 151 -19.71 4.71 21.89
C LEU A 151 -18.31 4.48 21.31
N TYR A 152 -17.58 3.47 21.79
CA TYR A 152 -16.28 3.09 21.24
C TYR A 152 -16.41 2.39 19.89
N ASP A 153 -17.38 1.48 19.74
CA ASP A 153 -17.64 0.76 18.49
C ASP A 153 -18.07 1.75 17.40
N ASP A 154 -18.88 2.76 17.73
CA ASP A 154 -19.27 3.85 16.83
C ASP A 154 -18.10 4.78 16.48
N LYS A 155 -17.29 5.17 17.47
CA LYS A 155 -16.08 5.98 17.21
C LYS A 155 -15.04 5.21 16.38
N ALA A 156 -14.87 3.92 16.62
CA ALA A 156 -13.97 3.07 15.84
C ALA A 156 -14.49 2.89 14.41
N ARG A 157 -15.81 2.70 14.24
CA ARG A 157 -16.48 2.65 12.93
C ARG A 157 -16.27 3.95 12.16
N SER A 158 -16.55 5.09 12.78
CA SER A 158 -16.39 6.41 12.15
C SER A 158 -14.93 6.78 11.84
N ALA A 159 -13.99 6.52 12.77
CA ALA A 159 -12.57 6.75 12.53
C ALA A 159 -12.00 5.86 11.41
N HIS A 160 -12.54 4.65 11.24
CA HIS A 160 -12.13 3.74 10.17
C HIS A 160 -12.76 4.08 8.83
N GLU A 161 -14.04 4.49 8.79
CA GLU A 161 -14.68 5.06 7.60
C GLU A 161 -13.87 6.25 7.07
N ASN A 162 -13.46 7.16 7.97
CA ASN A 162 -12.59 8.28 7.62
C ASN A 162 -11.23 7.80 7.08
N ARG A 163 -10.64 6.74 7.63
CA ARG A 163 -9.36 6.19 7.12
C ARG A 163 -9.49 5.57 5.74
N VAL A 164 -10.50 4.73 5.49
CA VAL A 164 -10.74 4.13 4.16
C VAL A 164 -10.98 5.24 3.13
N LEU A 165 -11.76 6.24 3.50
CA LEU A 165 -12.03 7.41 2.67
C LEU A 165 -10.74 8.21 2.40
N GLU A 166 -9.94 8.49 3.43
CA GLU A 166 -8.63 9.14 3.27
C GLU A 166 -7.66 8.33 2.41
N GLU A 167 -7.63 7.01 2.52
CA GLU A 167 -6.77 6.14 1.71
C GLU A 167 -7.19 6.15 0.24
N VAL A 168 -8.50 6.06 -0.04
CA VAL A 168 -9.04 6.18 -1.40
C VAL A 168 -8.75 7.57 -1.97
N LEU A 169 -8.99 8.63 -1.19
CA LEU A 169 -8.70 10.01 -1.61
C LEU A 169 -7.19 10.22 -1.86
N ASN A 170 -6.33 9.66 -1.01
CA ASN A 170 -4.87 9.72 -1.19
C ASN A 170 -4.41 8.91 -2.40
N ALA A 171 -5.01 7.75 -2.68
CA ALA A 171 -4.72 6.95 -3.87
C ALA A 171 -5.07 7.72 -5.16
N VAL A 172 -6.23 8.38 -5.17
CA VAL A 172 -6.65 9.26 -6.26
C VAL A 172 -5.70 10.45 -6.40
N ALA A 173 -5.35 11.11 -5.28
CA ALA A 173 -4.40 12.23 -5.28
C ALA A 173 -2.99 11.82 -5.74
N ALA A 174 -2.59 10.58 -5.46
CA ALA A 174 -1.33 9.98 -5.89
C ALA A 174 -1.31 9.56 -7.38
N GLN A 175 -2.40 9.81 -8.14
CA GLN A 175 -2.56 9.33 -9.52
C GLN A 175 -2.33 7.82 -9.65
N ALA A 176 -2.73 7.05 -8.63
CA ALA A 176 -2.51 5.62 -8.59
C ALA A 176 -3.22 4.92 -9.76
N SER A 177 -2.59 3.89 -10.31
CA SER A 177 -3.19 3.08 -11.38
C SER A 177 -4.49 2.42 -10.87
N PRO A 178 -5.43 2.05 -11.75
CA PRO A 178 -6.64 1.33 -11.35
C PRO A 178 -6.35 0.08 -10.49
N HIS A 179 -5.21 -0.60 -10.71
CA HIS A 179 -4.74 -1.75 -9.92
C HIS A 179 -4.47 -1.37 -8.46
N GLN A 180 -3.71 -0.29 -8.24
CA GLN A 180 -3.39 0.21 -6.91
C GLN A 180 -4.64 0.73 -6.19
N LEU A 181 -5.59 1.32 -6.92
CA LEU A 181 -6.88 1.68 -6.36
C LEU A 181 -7.61 0.43 -5.86
N VAL A 182 -7.77 -0.61 -6.68
CA VAL A 182 -8.42 -1.87 -6.27
C VAL A 182 -7.74 -2.46 -5.05
N GLU A 183 -6.42 -2.49 -5.01
CA GLU A 183 -5.64 -3.02 -3.89
C GLU A 183 -5.93 -2.26 -2.59
N ILE A 184 -5.94 -0.92 -2.63
CA ILE A 184 -6.24 -0.05 -1.48
C ILE A 184 -7.70 -0.24 -1.02
N ILE A 185 -8.64 -0.30 -1.95
CA ILE A 185 -10.07 -0.56 -1.66
C ILE A 185 -10.24 -1.92 -1.01
N SER A 186 -9.48 -2.91 -1.45
CA SER A 186 -9.63 -4.28 -0.98
C SER A 186 -9.06 -4.46 0.43
N ILE A 187 -7.95 -3.80 0.73
CA ILE A 187 -7.42 -3.66 2.09
C ILE A 187 -8.41 -2.88 2.95
N GLY A 188 -8.96 -1.79 2.43
CA GLY A 188 -10.03 -1.02 3.06
C GLY A 188 -11.22 -1.90 3.43
N ILE A 189 -11.84 -2.56 2.46
CA ILE A 189 -13.03 -3.41 2.60
C ILE A 189 -12.78 -4.61 3.52
N LYS A 190 -11.63 -5.30 3.41
CA LYS A 190 -11.28 -6.39 4.32
C LYS A 190 -10.93 -5.90 5.74
N SER A 191 -10.45 -4.66 5.91
CA SER A 191 -10.12 -4.07 7.22
C SER A 191 -11.29 -3.37 7.91
N ILE A 192 -12.40 -3.10 7.20
CA ILE A 192 -13.65 -2.67 7.83
C ILE A 192 -14.05 -3.77 8.83
N GLN A 193 -14.24 -3.38 10.09
CA GLN A 193 -14.69 -4.28 11.17
C GLN A 193 -16.13 -4.80 11.01
N LEU A 194 -16.64 -4.91 9.79
CA LEU A 194 -17.62 -5.93 9.47
C LEU A 194 -16.85 -7.24 9.60
N ARG A 195 -16.86 -7.83 10.81
CA ARG A 195 -16.18 -9.07 11.25
C ARG A 195 -15.55 -9.87 10.10
N PRO A 196 -14.33 -10.44 10.19
CA PRO A 196 -13.60 -11.08 9.09
C PRO A 196 -14.44 -12.16 8.36
N GLN A 197 -15.28 -11.72 7.43
CA GLN A 197 -16.34 -12.51 6.81
C GLN A 197 -16.10 -12.59 5.31
N TRP A 198 -15.48 -11.60 4.69
CA TRP A 198 -15.23 -11.60 3.25
C TRP A 198 -13.97 -12.39 2.91
N SER A 199 -14.19 -13.62 2.48
CA SER A 199 -13.15 -14.48 1.90
C SER A 199 -12.56 -13.91 0.61
N ALA A 200 -13.32 -13.23 -0.26
CA ALA A 200 -12.75 -12.60 -1.46
C ALA A 200 -13.48 -11.32 -1.85
N VAL A 201 -12.76 -10.43 -2.55
CA VAL A 201 -13.25 -9.17 -3.11
C VAL A 201 -12.82 -9.13 -4.58
N GLU A 202 -13.77 -8.90 -5.48
CA GLU A 202 -13.52 -8.81 -6.92
C GLU A 202 -14.11 -7.50 -7.46
N LEU A 203 -13.31 -6.75 -8.21
CA LEU A 203 -13.75 -5.55 -8.92
C LEU A 203 -13.83 -5.86 -10.42
N VAL A 204 -15.00 -5.68 -11.00
CA VAL A 204 -15.26 -5.89 -12.43
C VAL A 204 -15.51 -4.54 -13.08
N LEU A 205 -14.54 -4.01 -13.82
CA LEU A 205 -14.66 -2.71 -14.50
C LEU A 205 -14.99 -2.90 -15.99
N LEU A 206 -15.92 -2.09 -16.51
CA LEU A 206 -16.27 -2.06 -17.92
C LEU A 206 -15.16 -1.39 -18.74
N GLU A 207 -14.65 -2.05 -19.78
CA GLU A 207 -13.61 -1.44 -20.64
C GLU A 207 -14.20 -0.33 -21.54
N ASP A 208 -15.49 -0.41 -21.88
CA ASP A 208 -16.19 0.61 -22.70
C ASP A 208 -16.50 1.91 -21.96
N ALA A 209 -16.48 1.92 -20.61
CA ALA A 209 -16.63 3.14 -19.82
C ALA A 209 -15.47 4.13 -20.07
N ALA A 210 -14.32 3.65 -20.54
CA ALA A 210 -13.16 4.46 -20.89
C ALA A 210 -13.38 5.35 -22.13
N ARG A 211 -14.42 5.11 -22.95
CA ARG A 211 -14.64 5.80 -24.23
C ARG A 211 -15.64 6.97 -24.17
N GLY A 212 -16.25 7.26 -23.02
CA GLY A 212 -17.12 8.44 -22.87
C GLY A 212 -18.35 8.48 -23.80
N GLY A 213 -18.74 7.34 -24.36
CA GLY A 213 -19.96 7.22 -25.14
C GLY A 213 -21.18 7.10 -24.22
N ALA A 214 -22.28 7.75 -24.59
CA ALA A 214 -23.61 7.45 -24.02
C ALA A 214 -23.84 5.93 -24.01
N PRO A 215 -24.60 5.38 -23.02
CA PRO A 215 -24.80 3.95 -22.90
C PRO A 215 -25.30 3.40 -24.24
N ALA A 216 -24.49 2.57 -24.89
CA ALA A 216 -24.92 1.83 -26.05
C ALA A 216 -26.11 0.99 -25.60
N SER A 217 -27.25 1.27 -26.21
CA SER A 217 -28.56 0.66 -26.01
C SER A 217 -28.58 -0.76 -26.57
N ASP A 218 -27.64 -1.61 -26.17
CA ASP A 218 -27.68 -3.04 -26.45
C ASP A 218 -27.80 -3.82 -25.11
N PRO A 219 -29.02 -4.21 -24.73
CA PRO A 219 -29.28 -4.98 -23.51
C PRO A 219 -28.92 -6.47 -23.62
N GLY A 220 -28.38 -6.94 -24.75
CA GLY A 220 -28.19 -8.38 -25.02
C GLY A 220 -26.76 -8.85 -25.29
N GLY A 221 -25.79 -7.94 -25.41
CA GLY A 221 -24.42 -8.28 -25.82
C GLY A 221 -23.45 -8.48 -24.64
N ALA A 222 -22.58 -9.50 -24.75
CA ALA A 222 -21.44 -9.66 -23.86
C ALA A 222 -20.52 -8.42 -23.94
N ARG A 223 -20.07 -7.91 -22.79
CA ARG A 223 -19.21 -6.71 -22.71
C ARG A 223 -17.79 -7.06 -22.29
N ASP A 224 -16.80 -6.37 -22.85
CA ASP A 224 -15.42 -6.53 -22.43
C ASP A 224 -15.22 -5.86 -21.05
N VAL A 225 -14.67 -6.63 -20.12
CA VAL A 225 -14.42 -6.20 -18.75
C VAL A 225 -13.00 -6.51 -18.34
N ARG A 226 -12.49 -5.68 -17.45
CA ARG A 226 -11.25 -5.91 -16.74
C ARG A 226 -11.60 -6.36 -15.33
N ARG A 227 -11.23 -7.59 -14.99
CA ARG A 227 -11.45 -8.18 -13.68
C ARG A 227 -10.20 -8.05 -12.84
N TYR A 228 -10.41 -7.62 -11.63
CA TYR A 228 -9.40 -7.43 -10.62
C TYR A 228 -9.84 -8.26 -9.42
N ARG A 229 -9.23 -9.44 -9.25
CA ARG A 229 -9.55 -10.33 -8.15
C ARG A 229 -8.47 -10.22 -7.08
N VAL A 230 -8.92 -9.94 -5.87
CA VAL A 230 -8.06 -10.02 -4.69
C VAL A 230 -8.02 -11.47 -4.25
N PRO A 231 -6.84 -12.01 -3.91
CA PRO A 231 -6.74 -13.35 -3.38
C PRO A 231 -7.69 -13.58 -2.19
N PRO A 232 -8.10 -14.84 -1.97
CA PRO A 232 -8.87 -15.23 -0.80
C PRO A 232 -8.19 -14.78 0.50
N ARG A 233 -6.86 -14.86 0.50
CA ARG A 233 -6.00 -14.43 1.59
C ARG A 233 -5.39 -13.07 1.26
N THR A 234 -5.53 -12.12 2.17
CA THR A 234 -4.92 -10.78 2.01
C THR A 234 -3.45 -10.90 2.37
N PRO A 235 -2.54 -10.22 1.64
CA PRO A 235 -1.21 -9.96 2.17
C PRO A 235 -1.37 -9.47 3.60
N THR A 236 -0.66 -10.11 4.52
CA THR A 236 -0.73 -9.78 5.95
C THR A 236 -0.58 -8.27 6.10
N SER A 237 -1.41 -7.63 6.95
CA SER A 237 -1.44 -6.16 7.06
C SER A 237 -0.06 -5.53 7.30
N TYR A 238 0.86 -6.30 7.87
CA TYR A 238 2.30 -6.04 7.92
C TYR A 238 2.88 -5.58 6.57
N TRP A 239 2.77 -6.40 5.52
CA TRP A 239 3.35 -6.12 4.20
C TRP A 239 2.66 -4.95 3.48
N ASN A 240 1.39 -4.67 3.80
CA ASN A 240 0.71 -3.47 3.34
C ASN A 240 1.30 -2.20 3.98
N ASN A 241 1.58 -2.23 5.29
CA ASN A 241 2.24 -1.10 5.95
C ASN A 241 3.65 -0.84 5.39
N VAL A 242 4.41 -1.91 5.09
CA VAL A 242 5.72 -1.81 4.40
C VAL A 242 5.55 -1.13 3.04
N ARG A 243 4.64 -1.62 2.19
CA ARG A 243 4.37 -1.01 0.88
C ARG A 243 3.99 0.46 1.00
N ASP A 244 3.08 0.80 1.92
CA ASP A 244 2.59 2.15 2.10
C ASP A 244 3.71 3.11 2.57
N GLY A 245 4.62 2.63 3.43
CA GLY A 245 5.82 3.37 3.83
C GLY A 245 6.69 3.71 2.64
N ALA A 246 6.98 2.72 1.79
CA ALA A 246 7.78 2.91 0.58
C ALA A 246 7.11 3.90 -0.40
N LEU A 247 5.81 3.72 -0.68
CA LEU A 247 5.07 4.58 -1.62
C LEU A 247 4.96 6.03 -1.14
N VAL A 248 4.79 6.26 0.16
CA VAL A 248 4.77 7.63 0.71
C VAL A 248 6.15 8.27 0.59
N ALA A 249 7.24 7.55 0.88
CA ALA A 249 8.59 8.06 0.66
C ALA A 249 8.83 8.39 -0.81
N GLY A 250 8.43 7.50 -1.73
CA GLY A 250 8.57 7.72 -3.17
C GLY A 250 7.88 9.01 -3.61
N ARG A 251 6.65 9.26 -3.16
CA ARG A 251 5.95 10.53 -3.42
C ARG A 251 6.62 11.75 -2.83
N ASN A 252 7.06 11.67 -1.57
CA ASN A 252 7.70 12.79 -0.89
C ASN A 252 9.01 13.21 -1.54
N LEU A 253 9.73 12.25 -2.13
CA LEU A 253 11.04 12.41 -2.74
C LEU A 253 10.99 12.56 -4.28
N ASP A 254 9.79 12.54 -4.88
CA ASP A 254 9.60 12.61 -6.34
C ASP A 254 10.32 11.46 -7.10
N ILE A 255 10.18 10.24 -6.58
CA ILE A 255 10.76 9.00 -7.11
C ILE A 255 9.68 8.20 -7.85
N ASP A 256 10.02 7.69 -9.03
CA ASP A 256 9.24 6.65 -9.69
C ASP A 256 9.52 5.30 -9.03
N LEU A 257 8.71 4.96 -8.03
CA LEU A 257 8.87 3.75 -7.23
C LEU A 257 7.93 2.66 -7.71
N THR A 258 8.49 1.57 -8.22
CA THR A 258 7.77 0.32 -8.43
C THR A 258 7.86 -0.53 -7.15
N PHE A 259 6.73 -0.89 -6.54
CA PHE A 259 6.70 -1.87 -5.44
C PHE A 259 6.08 -3.18 -5.93
N CYS A 260 6.76 -4.31 -5.67
CA CYS A 260 6.30 -5.65 -6.01
C CYS A 260 6.31 -6.56 -4.78
N PHE A 261 5.44 -7.58 -4.78
CA PHE A 261 5.54 -8.70 -3.85
C PHE A 261 6.16 -9.88 -4.59
N GLY A 262 7.12 -10.57 -3.96
CA GLY A 262 7.79 -11.72 -4.56
C GLY A 262 7.87 -12.91 -3.62
N GLY A 263 7.58 -14.09 -4.14
CA GLY A 263 7.74 -15.36 -3.44
C GLY A 263 9.15 -15.95 -3.58
N ALA A 264 9.36 -17.14 -3.02
CA ALA A 264 10.66 -17.83 -3.04
C ALA A 264 11.05 -18.45 -4.39
N GLY A 265 10.11 -18.75 -5.29
CA GLY A 265 10.38 -19.44 -6.55
C GLY A 265 9.29 -19.28 -7.60
N GLY A 266 9.61 -19.64 -8.85
CA GLY A 266 8.71 -19.50 -10.01
C GLY A 266 8.76 -18.12 -10.68
N GLU A 267 7.85 -17.92 -11.64
CA GLU A 267 7.56 -16.60 -12.21
C GLU A 267 7.03 -15.69 -11.09
N GLY A 268 7.52 -14.44 -11.02
CA GLY A 268 7.20 -13.52 -9.92
C GLY A 268 7.98 -13.75 -8.63
N SER A 269 8.96 -14.65 -8.60
CA SER A 269 9.88 -14.77 -7.46
C SER A 269 10.72 -13.51 -7.24
N GLN A 270 11.22 -13.32 -6.01
CA GLN A 270 12.12 -12.20 -5.72
C GLN A 270 13.34 -12.16 -6.65
N SER A 271 13.91 -13.32 -6.99
CA SER A 271 15.03 -13.40 -7.93
C SER A 271 14.66 -12.93 -9.34
N ALA A 272 13.48 -13.31 -9.84
CA ALA A 272 12.99 -12.86 -11.15
C ALA A 272 12.71 -11.35 -11.18
N LEU A 273 12.12 -10.82 -10.10
CA LEU A 273 11.85 -9.38 -9.97
C LEU A 273 13.14 -8.56 -9.91
N LEU A 274 14.15 -9.03 -9.17
CA LEU A 274 15.47 -8.40 -9.14
C LEU A 274 16.14 -8.46 -10.52
N ASP A 275 16.08 -9.59 -11.22
CA ASP A 275 16.62 -9.71 -12.58
C ASP A 275 15.96 -8.71 -13.55
N GLU A 276 14.65 -8.58 -13.48
CA GLU A 276 13.92 -7.61 -14.30
C GLU A 276 14.31 -6.17 -13.97
N GLY A 277 14.42 -5.81 -12.69
CA GLY A 277 14.90 -4.50 -12.27
C GLY A 277 16.32 -4.20 -12.78
N ILE A 278 17.23 -5.19 -12.70
CA ILE A 278 18.59 -5.07 -13.22
C ILE A 278 18.58 -4.87 -14.74
N ARG A 279 17.76 -5.64 -15.49
CA ARG A 279 17.66 -5.50 -16.96
C ARG A 279 17.05 -4.17 -17.38
N ARG A 280 16.07 -3.66 -16.62
CA ARG A 280 15.48 -2.32 -16.82
C ARG A 280 16.48 -1.20 -16.53
N GLY A 281 17.50 -1.47 -15.71
CA GLY A 281 18.47 -0.46 -15.30
C GLY A 281 17.92 0.51 -14.26
N VAL A 282 17.08 0.01 -13.32
CA VAL A 282 16.59 0.84 -12.21
C VAL A 282 17.77 1.40 -11.40
N HIS A 283 17.60 2.56 -10.80
CA HIS A 283 18.69 3.28 -10.14
C HIS A 283 19.01 2.72 -8.75
N GLY A 284 18.12 1.93 -8.14
CA GLY A 284 18.32 1.31 -6.84
C GLY A 284 17.26 0.28 -6.51
N ILE A 285 17.60 -0.67 -5.63
CA ILE A 285 16.73 -1.78 -5.22
C ILE A 285 16.61 -1.85 -3.70
N ALA A 286 15.38 -1.83 -3.19
CA ALA A 286 15.03 -2.22 -1.84
C ALA A 286 14.44 -3.63 -1.87
N VAL A 287 14.87 -4.54 -1.00
CA VAL A 287 14.29 -5.89 -0.95
C VAL A 287 14.20 -6.42 0.48
N ALA A 288 13.12 -7.12 0.81
CA ALA A 288 13.01 -7.92 2.02
C ALA A 288 13.28 -9.40 1.70
N PRO A 289 14.49 -9.94 1.93
CA PRO A 289 14.83 -11.28 1.44
C PRO A 289 14.03 -12.37 2.15
N ILE A 290 13.21 -13.12 1.38
CA ILE A 290 12.47 -14.29 1.90
C ILE A 290 13.43 -15.46 2.22
N ASP A 291 14.49 -15.56 1.43
CA ASP A 291 15.62 -16.49 1.60
C ASP A 291 16.90 -15.69 1.35
N PRO A 292 17.51 -15.10 2.40
CA PRO A 292 18.70 -14.28 2.25
C PRO A 292 19.84 -14.99 1.52
N ALA A 293 20.02 -16.30 1.76
CA ALA A 293 21.07 -17.08 1.13
C ALA A 293 20.77 -17.35 -0.35
N GLY A 294 19.50 -17.67 -0.66
CA GLY A 294 19.05 -17.85 -2.05
C GLY A 294 19.10 -16.56 -2.88
N LEU A 295 18.88 -15.40 -2.26
CA LEU A 295 18.84 -14.11 -2.95
C LEU A 295 20.22 -13.44 -3.08
N GLU A 296 21.20 -13.87 -2.29
CA GLU A 296 22.57 -13.36 -2.26
C GLU A 296 23.18 -13.17 -3.67
N PRO A 297 23.14 -14.15 -4.60
CA PRO A 297 23.74 -13.99 -5.92
C PRO A 297 23.09 -12.87 -6.74
N MET A 298 21.79 -12.63 -6.57
CA MET A 298 21.07 -11.56 -7.27
C MET A 298 21.39 -10.18 -6.70
N ILE A 299 21.56 -10.07 -5.38
CA ILE A 299 22.04 -8.85 -4.73
C ILE A 299 23.43 -8.50 -5.27
N ARG A 300 24.36 -9.48 -5.28
CA ARG A 300 25.71 -9.27 -5.82
C ARG A 300 25.68 -8.81 -7.28
N ARG A 301 24.88 -9.47 -8.12
CA ARG A 301 24.75 -9.10 -9.54
C ARG A 301 24.20 -7.69 -9.73
N ALA A 302 23.24 -7.25 -8.92
CA ALA A 302 22.77 -5.85 -8.95
C ALA A 302 23.89 -4.87 -8.60
N ARG A 303 24.70 -5.18 -7.57
CA ARG A 303 25.85 -4.35 -7.18
C ARG A 303 26.92 -4.28 -8.28
N GLU A 304 27.20 -5.40 -8.94
CA GLU A 304 28.12 -5.47 -10.08
C GLU A 304 27.63 -4.65 -11.29
N ALA A 305 26.31 -4.56 -11.47
CA ALA A 305 25.68 -3.67 -12.45
C ALA A 305 25.66 -2.18 -12.02
N GLY A 306 26.24 -1.84 -10.86
CA GLY A 306 26.29 -0.47 -10.34
C GLY A 306 25.03 -0.03 -9.59
N ILE A 307 24.07 -0.93 -9.35
CA ILE A 307 22.79 -0.62 -8.71
C ILE A 307 22.93 -0.76 -7.18
N PRO A 308 22.73 0.30 -6.37
CA PRO A 308 22.68 0.21 -4.91
C PRO A 308 21.53 -0.69 -4.44
N VAL A 309 21.85 -1.58 -3.49
CA VAL A 309 20.86 -2.47 -2.87
C VAL A 309 20.80 -2.21 -1.37
N VAL A 310 19.59 -2.02 -0.86
CA VAL A 310 19.26 -1.92 0.56
C VAL A 310 18.31 -3.05 0.90
N THR A 311 18.61 -3.80 1.96
CA THR A 311 17.66 -4.79 2.48
C THR A 311 16.78 -4.18 3.56
N LEU A 312 15.54 -4.64 3.68
CA LEU A 312 14.61 -4.23 4.73
C LEU A 312 13.93 -5.45 5.37
N ASP A 313 13.36 -5.28 6.56
CA ASP A 313 12.72 -6.35 7.35
C ASP A 313 13.66 -7.49 7.78
N ALA A 314 14.20 -8.26 6.82
CA ALA A 314 15.17 -9.32 7.06
C ALA A 314 16.60 -8.88 6.69
N PRO A 315 17.61 -9.21 7.54
CA PRO A 315 18.99 -8.89 7.23
C PRO A 315 19.50 -9.74 6.06
N PRO A 316 20.44 -9.21 5.26
CA PRO A 316 21.07 -9.96 4.18
C PRO A 316 22.10 -10.95 4.75
N VAL A 317 22.58 -11.86 3.90
CA VAL A 317 23.80 -12.61 4.22
C VAL A 317 24.99 -11.66 4.26
N GLU A 318 25.89 -11.88 5.21
CA GLU A 318 27.15 -11.16 5.34
C GLU A 318 27.96 -11.27 4.03
N GLY A 319 28.47 -10.14 3.53
CA GLY A 319 29.21 -10.09 2.27
C GLY A 319 28.36 -10.17 0.99
N SER A 320 27.02 -10.14 1.09
CA SER A 320 26.11 -10.11 -0.08
C SER A 320 26.27 -8.89 -1.00
N GLY A 321 26.91 -7.83 -0.51
CA GLY A 321 27.05 -6.55 -1.20
C GLY A 321 25.90 -5.56 -0.95
N ALA A 322 24.88 -5.95 -0.17
CA ALA A 322 23.88 -5.02 0.33
C ALA A 322 24.54 -3.91 1.18
N LEU A 323 24.21 -2.66 0.87
CA LEU A 323 24.88 -1.49 1.44
C LEU A 323 24.34 -1.11 2.82
N ALA A 324 23.03 -1.28 3.01
CA ALA A 324 22.37 -1.05 4.29
C ALA A 324 21.26 -2.08 4.53
N TYR A 325 20.99 -2.34 5.80
CA TYR A 325 19.85 -3.08 6.31
C TYR A 325 19.00 -2.13 7.15
N VAL A 326 17.73 -1.94 6.76
CA VAL A 326 16.76 -1.13 7.50
C VAL A 326 15.72 -2.06 8.11
N GLY A 327 15.82 -2.28 9.41
CA GLY A 327 15.03 -3.31 10.04
C GLY A 327 14.99 -3.20 11.55
N THR A 328 14.51 -4.24 12.20
CA THR A 328 14.53 -4.34 13.66
C THR A 328 15.71 -5.20 14.09
N ASP A 329 16.33 -4.88 15.22
CA ASP A 329 17.24 -5.81 15.90
C ASP A 329 16.43 -7.03 16.37
N ASN A 330 16.42 -8.08 15.55
CA ASN A 330 15.58 -9.26 15.76
C ASN A 330 15.99 -10.05 17.00
N VAL A 331 17.27 -10.07 17.36
CA VAL A 331 17.75 -10.72 18.59
C VAL A 331 17.27 -9.94 19.82
N ALA A 332 17.33 -8.61 19.78
CA ALA A 332 16.78 -7.77 20.85
C ALA A 332 15.26 -7.92 20.94
N ALA A 333 14.54 -7.92 19.82
CA ALA A 333 13.10 -8.12 19.79
C ALA A 333 12.69 -9.52 20.32
N GLY A 334 13.45 -10.56 19.98
CA GLY A 334 13.31 -11.90 20.53
C GLY A 334 13.50 -11.94 22.05
N ARG A 335 14.53 -11.25 22.57
CA ARG A 335 14.75 -11.13 24.02
C ARG A 335 13.57 -10.47 24.72
N LEU A 336 13.03 -9.39 24.17
CA LEU A 336 11.84 -8.73 24.71
C LEU A 336 10.65 -9.70 24.81
N ALA A 337 10.43 -10.54 23.78
CA ALA A 337 9.40 -11.56 23.80
C ALA A 337 9.67 -12.66 24.86
N GLY A 338 10.92 -13.10 25.02
CA GLY A 338 11.30 -14.09 26.03
C GLY A 338 11.14 -13.58 27.45
N GLU A 339 11.58 -12.36 27.73
CA GLU A 339 11.38 -11.72 29.03
C GLU A 339 9.89 -11.54 29.35
N MET A 340 9.08 -11.21 28.34
CA MET A 340 7.63 -11.17 28.50
C MET A 340 7.07 -12.53 28.90
N MET A 341 7.48 -13.59 28.20
CA MET A 341 7.02 -14.94 28.51
C MET A 341 7.40 -15.35 29.94
N ALA A 342 8.62 -15.04 30.37
CA ALA A 342 9.08 -15.29 31.75
C ALA A 342 8.22 -14.56 32.81
N ARG A 343 7.74 -13.35 32.50
CA ARG A 343 6.81 -12.61 33.37
C ARG A 343 5.41 -13.22 33.40
N LEU A 344 4.94 -13.76 32.27
CA LEU A 344 3.64 -14.42 32.16
C LEU A 344 3.64 -15.82 32.78
N LEU A 345 4.79 -16.49 32.79
CA LEU A 345 5.00 -17.84 33.33
C LEU A 345 6.10 -17.84 34.41
N PRO A 346 5.90 -17.19 35.57
CA PRO A 346 6.92 -17.10 36.62
C PRO A 346 7.30 -18.47 37.20
N ASN A 347 6.40 -19.46 37.10
CA ASN A 347 6.62 -20.82 37.57
C ASN A 347 7.12 -21.76 36.45
N GLY A 348 7.37 -21.25 35.25
CA GLY A 348 7.79 -22.04 34.10
C GLY A 348 6.66 -22.78 33.38
N GLY A 349 7.03 -23.80 32.61
CA GLY A 349 6.14 -24.59 31.76
C GLY A 349 6.64 -24.73 30.33
N ALA A 350 6.04 -25.65 29.56
CA ALA A 350 6.41 -25.83 28.16
C ALA A 350 5.84 -24.71 27.29
N VAL A 351 6.66 -24.20 26.37
CA VAL A 351 6.29 -23.13 25.44
C VAL A 351 6.45 -23.60 24.00
N GLY A 352 5.37 -23.57 23.24
CA GLY A 352 5.39 -23.81 21.80
C GLY A 352 5.96 -22.61 21.04
N THR A 353 6.74 -22.84 19.99
CA THR A 353 7.23 -21.75 19.13
C THR A 353 6.87 -21.99 17.67
N GLN A 354 6.67 -20.90 16.92
CA GLN A 354 6.34 -20.97 15.49
C GLN A 354 6.99 -19.80 14.75
N VAL A 355 7.39 -20.07 13.50
CA VAL A 355 8.03 -19.09 12.58
C VAL A 355 7.53 -19.28 11.15
N ALA A 356 7.50 -18.20 10.38
CA ALA A 356 7.12 -18.23 8.97
C ALA A 356 8.05 -19.10 8.10
N SER A 357 9.37 -18.88 8.19
CA SER A 357 10.35 -19.77 7.57
C SER A 357 11.64 -19.89 8.37
N LEU A 358 12.20 -21.10 8.43
CA LEU A 358 13.52 -21.38 8.98
C LEU A 358 14.66 -20.94 8.05
N ARG A 359 14.35 -20.57 6.81
CA ARG A 359 15.32 -19.96 5.89
C ARG A 359 15.47 -18.46 6.08
N ALA A 360 14.50 -17.82 6.73
CA ALA A 360 14.52 -16.39 6.99
C ALA A 360 15.33 -16.09 8.27
N SER A 361 16.33 -15.22 8.14
CA SER A 361 17.26 -14.87 9.23
C SER A 361 16.56 -14.16 10.39
N ASN A 362 15.65 -13.23 10.11
CA ASN A 362 14.92 -12.45 11.11
C ASN A 362 14.13 -13.34 12.09
N GLY A 363 13.35 -14.30 11.60
CA GLY A 363 12.59 -15.23 12.45
C GLY A 363 13.50 -16.08 13.34
N ASN A 364 14.60 -16.59 12.78
CA ASN A 364 15.59 -17.37 13.52
C ASN A 364 16.28 -16.54 14.62
N GLU A 365 16.65 -15.30 14.32
CA GLU A 365 17.24 -14.37 15.29
C GLU A 365 16.28 -14.05 16.45
N ARG A 366 14.97 -13.89 16.16
CA ARG A 366 13.94 -13.71 17.19
C ARG A 366 13.82 -14.93 18.10
N LEU A 367 13.79 -16.13 17.52
CA LEU A 367 13.75 -17.38 18.29
C LEU A 367 15.00 -17.57 19.15
N ALA A 368 16.18 -17.24 18.63
CA ALA A 368 17.44 -17.28 19.38
C ALA A 368 17.44 -16.28 20.54
N GLY A 369 17.00 -15.03 20.29
CA GLY A 369 16.86 -14.01 21.33
C GLY A 369 15.86 -14.42 22.41
N PHE A 370 14.73 -15.00 22.02
CA PHE A 370 13.72 -15.54 22.93
C PHE A 370 14.31 -16.64 23.82
N GLY A 371 14.97 -17.63 23.21
CA GLY A 371 15.62 -18.74 23.91
C GLY A 371 16.68 -18.26 24.90
N ALA A 372 17.48 -17.26 24.52
CA ALA A 372 18.49 -16.67 25.39
C ALA A 372 17.87 -15.93 26.60
N ALA A 373 16.75 -15.22 26.41
CA ALA A 373 16.09 -14.49 27.50
C ALA A 373 15.43 -15.42 28.53
N VAL A 374 14.96 -16.60 28.11
CA VAL A 374 14.37 -17.58 29.04
C VAL A 374 15.39 -18.60 29.57
N ALA A 375 16.64 -18.53 29.11
CA ALA A 375 17.71 -19.39 29.59
C ALA A 375 17.93 -19.18 31.10
N GLY A 376 17.87 -20.27 31.87
CA GLY A 376 17.95 -20.22 33.35
C GLY A 376 16.62 -20.03 34.07
N THR A 377 15.51 -19.91 33.34
CA THR A 377 14.15 -20.00 33.92
C THR A 377 13.64 -21.45 33.90
N ALA A 378 12.46 -21.70 34.51
CA ALA A 378 11.77 -22.99 34.43
C ALA A 378 10.97 -23.19 33.12
N ILE A 379 11.15 -22.31 32.12
CA ILE A 379 10.49 -22.42 30.82
C ILE A 379 11.23 -23.43 29.93
N ALA A 380 10.49 -24.39 29.39
CA ALA A 380 10.99 -25.34 28.40
C ALA A 380 10.50 -24.95 27.01
N VAL A 381 11.40 -24.43 26.17
CA VAL A 381 11.08 -24.00 24.80
C VAL A 381 11.08 -25.19 23.86
N GLN A 382 9.96 -25.43 23.18
CA GLN A 382 9.85 -26.46 22.16
C GLN A 382 10.47 -26.00 20.83
N PRO A 383 10.97 -26.94 20.00
CA PRO A 383 11.43 -26.61 18.64
C PRO A 383 10.36 -25.86 17.85
N PRO A 384 10.76 -24.90 17.00
CA PRO A 384 9.81 -24.12 16.23
C PRO A 384 9.14 -24.97 15.15
N SER A 385 7.84 -24.77 15.00
CA SER A 385 7.10 -25.22 13.81
C SER A 385 7.22 -24.17 12.70
N GLU A 386 7.31 -24.62 11.43
CA GLU A 386 7.42 -23.75 10.26
C GLU A 386 6.11 -23.75 9.47
N ASN A 387 5.48 -22.58 9.27
CA ASN A 387 4.23 -22.49 8.51
C ASN A 387 4.42 -22.15 7.03
N ALA A 388 5.65 -21.88 6.58
CA ALA A 388 5.98 -21.52 5.20
C ALA A 388 5.11 -20.39 4.64
N TYR A 389 4.88 -19.37 5.47
CA TYR A 389 4.01 -18.20 5.24
C TYR A 389 2.52 -18.51 5.03
N ASP A 390 2.08 -19.77 5.22
CA ASP A 390 0.68 -20.17 5.07
C ASP A 390 -0.06 -20.16 6.42
N THR A 391 -1.10 -19.34 6.53
CA THR A 391 -1.87 -19.16 7.76
C THR A 391 -2.73 -20.37 8.14
N SER A 392 -3.16 -21.17 7.16
CA SER A 392 -3.91 -22.40 7.41
C SER A 392 -2.98 -23.50 7.94
N ILE A 393 -1.77 -23.61 7.37
CA ILE A 393 -0.73 -24.49 7.92
C ILE A 393 -0.35 -24.05 9.33
N ALA A 394 -0.20 -22.73 9.55
CA ALA A 394 0.09 -22.18 10.88
C ALA A 394 -0.93 -22.66 11.92
N LEU A 395 -2.22 -22.52 11.64
CA LEU A 395 -3.30 -22.97 12.52
C LEU A 395 -3.34 -24.49 12.71
N GLN A 396 -3.11 -25.27 11.65
CA GLN A 396 -3.07 -26.72 11.75
C GLN A 396 -1.97 -27.18 12.72
N LEU A 397 -0.77 -26.61 12.59
CA LEU A 397 0.39 -26.94 13.43
C LEU A 397 0.17 -26.52 14.88
N THR A 398 -0.42 -25.34 15.14
CA THR A 398 -0.71 -24.91 16.52
C THR A 398 -1.80 -25.76 17.19
N LEU A 399 -2.83 -26.17 16.46
CA LEU A 399 -3.84 -27.11 16.95
C LEU A 399 -3.25 -28.47 17.31
N GLU A 400 -2.36 -29.00 16.46
CA GLU A 400 -1.65 -30.25 16.73
C GLU A 400 -0.75 -30.13 17.97
N ALA A 401 0.01 -29.04 18.07
CA ALA A 401 0.87 -28.78 19.23
C ALA A 401 0.07 -28.68 20.54
N LEU A 402 -1.11 -28.03 20.54
CA LEU A 402 -1.96 -27.96 21.74
C LEU A 402 -2.66 -29.27 22.09
N ARG A 403 -2.93 -30.14 21.11
CA ARG A 403 -3.52 -31.47 21.36
C ARG A 403 -2.52 -32.45 21.95
N THR A 404 -1.27 -32.36 21.51
CA THR A 404 -0.23 -33.34 21.84
C THR A 404 0.69 -32.89 22.97
N GLY A 405 0.81 -31.58 23.19
CA GLY A 405 1.69 -30.98 24.20
C GLY A 405 0.93 -30.33 25.34
N ASP A 406 1.45 -30.52 26.56
CA ASP A 406 1.02 -29.76 27.75
C ASP A 406 1.70 -28.38 27.77
N LEU A 407 1.24 -27.50 26.86
CA LEU A 407 1.82 -26.17 26.68
C LEU A 407 1.24 -25.18 27.69
N ALA A 408 2.08 -24.52 28.46
CA ALA A 408 1.71 -23.40 29.33
C ALA A 408 1.73 -22.05 28.60
N GLY A 409 2.53 -21.95 27.52
CA GLY A 409 2.58 -20.74 26.71
C GLY A 409 2.94 -21.00 25.25
N ALA A 410 2.92 -19.92 24.47
CA ALA A 410 3.27 -19.94 23.06
C ALA A 410 3.92 -18.62 22.61
N PHE A 411 4.92 -18.73 21.75
CA PHE A 411 5.56 -17.60 21.07
C PHE A 411 5.38 -17.72 19.55
N GLY A 412 4.75 -16.72 18.95
CA GLY A 412 4.71 -16.57 17.50
C GLY A 412 5.76 -15.55 17.06
N ALA A 413 6.71 -15.94 16.19
CA ALA A 413 7.84 -15.10 15.81
C ALA A 413 7.56 -14.15 14.62
N CYS A 414 6.43 -14.32 13.94
CA CYS A 414 5.97 -13.53 12.80
C CYS A 414 4.49 -13.12 12.95
N ALA A 415 4.06 -12.14 12.15
CA ALA A 415 2.75 -11.51 12.17
C ALA A 415 1.56 -12.48 12.19
N GLU A 416 1.65 -13.61 11.49
CA GLU A 416 0.58 -14.60 11.39
C GLU A 416 0.58 -15.65 12.51
N ASN A 417 1.70 -15.84 13.21
CA ASN A 417 1.86 -16.93 14.17
C ASN A 417 1.12 -16.66 15.48
N GLY A 418 1.12 -15.41 15.95
CA GLY A 418 0.34 -15.00 17.12
C GLY A 418 -1.16 -15.29 16.96
N PRO A 419 -1.79 -14.82 15.87
CA PRO A 419 -3.17 -15.17 15.52
C PRO A 419 -3.42 -16.67 15.41
N ALA A 420 -2.50 -17.45 14.83
CA ALA A 420 -2.64 -18.90 14.73
C ALA A 420 -2.68 -19.58 16.12
N TRP A 421 -1.82 -19.16 17.05
CA TRP A 421 -1.87 -19.63 18.44
C TRP A 421 -3.16 -19.21 19.15
N GLY A 422 -3.60 -17.97 18.94
CA GLY A 422 -4.84 -17.49 19.55
C GLY A 422 -6.08 -18.20 19.04
N ALA A 423 -6.17 -18.43 17.73
CA ALA A 423 -7.25 -19.22 17.13
C ALA A 423 -7.26 -20.68 17.62
N ALA A 424 -6.08 -21.30 17.75
CA ALA A 424 -5.97 -22.65 18.31
C ALA A 424 -6.36 -22.70 19.79
N ALA A 425 -5.97 -21.71 20.60
CA ALA A 425 -6.39 -21.59 21.99
C ALA A 425 -7.91 -21.51 22.10
N ARG A 426 -8.56 -20.69 21.26
CA ARG A 426 -10.03 -20.60 21.20
C ARG A 426 -10.70 -21.91 20.84
N ALA A 427 -10.21 -22.58 19.79
CA ALA A 427 -10.77 -23.85 19.35
C ALA A 427 -10.68 -24.94 20.42
N MET A 428 -9.70 -24.84 21.32
CA MET A 428 -9.45 -25.80 22.39
C MET A 428 -10.00 -25.35 23.76
N GLY A 429 -10.67 -24.18 23.85
CA GLY A 429 -11.19 -23.65 25.10
C GLY A 429 -10.11 -23.24 26.11
N ARG A 430 -8.95 -22.79 25.62
CA ARG A 430 -7.76 -22.40 26.41
C ARG A 430 -7.48 -20.90 26.36
N GLU A 431 -8.47 -20.08 26.00
CA GLU A 431 -8.34 -18.62 26.01
C GLU A 431 -7.98 -18.12 27.41
N GLY A 432 -7.00 -17.23 27.50
CA GLY A 432 -6.51 -16.70 28.78
C GLY A 432 -5.63 -17.68 29.57
N ASP A 433 -5.84 -18.99 29.46
CA ASP A 433 -5.01 -20.01 30.11
C ASP A 433 -3.66 -20.20 29.41
N LEU A 434 -3.68 -20.34 28.08
CA LEU A 434 -2.45 -20.38 27.28
C LEU A 434 -1.84 -18.97 27.20
N LYS A 435 -0.63 -18.78 27.75
CA LYS A 435 0.06 -17.48 27.70
C LYS A 435 0.70 -17.26 26.34
N ILE A 436 0.15 -16.35 25.54
CA ILE A 436 0.61 -16.09 24.18
C ILE A 436 1.35 -14.74 24.10
N VAL A 437 2.59 -14.80 23.63
CA VAL A 437 3.36 -13.64 23.17
C VAL A 437 3.42 -13.69 21.64
N ALA A 438 2.83 -12.69 20.99
CA ALA A 438 2.80 -12.56 19.54
C ALA A 438 3.93 -11.65 19.03
N PHE A 439 3.99 -11.53 17.71
CA PHE A 439 4.82 -10.56 17.01
C PHE A 439 3.95 -9.81 15.99
N ASP A 440 4.21 -8.52 15.83
CA ASP A 440 3.49 -7.55 15.02
C ASP A 440 2.02 -7.28 15.43
N LEU A 441 1.46 -6.20 14.86
CA LEU A 441 0.05 -5.84 15.01
C LEU A 441 -0.68 -6.03 13.68
N VAL A 442 -1.32 -7.18 13.56
CA VAL A 442 -2.37 -7.41 12.55
C VAL A 442 -3.75 -7.25 13.20
N PRO A 443 -4.83 -7.00 12.43
CA PRO A 443 -6.17 -6.84 12.97
C PRO A 443 -6.58 -7.96 13.93
N GLU A 444 -6.20 -9.19 13.63
CA GLU A 444 -6.44 -10.38 14.45
C GLU A 444 -5.68 -10.31 15.77
N THR A 445 -4.40 -9.91 15.77
CA THR A 445 -3.62 -9.72 17.01
C THR A 445 -4.23 -8.62 17.87
N ILE A 446 -4.65 -7.50 17.27
CA ILE A 446 -5.34 -6.41 17.98
C ILE A 446 -6.63 -6.91 18.62
N ALA A 447 -7.44 -7.65 17.87
CA ALA A 447 -8.69 -8.23 18.36
C ALA A 447 -8.42 -9.21 19.50
N MET A 448 -7.46 -10.13 19.33
CA MET A 448 -7.11 -11.14 20.33
C MET A 448 -6.40 -10.57 21.56
N LEU A 449 -5.67 -9.45 21.43
CA LEU A 449 -5.16 -8.68 22.58
C LEU A 449 -6.33 -8.11 23.37
N ARG A 450 -7.27 -7.43 22.69
CA ARG A 450 -8.54 -6.96 23.27
C ARG A 450 -9.45 -8.07 23.75
N GLU A 451 -9.23 -9.28 23.24
CA GLU A 451 -9.78 -10.61 23.53
C GLU A 451 -9.21 -11.33 24.76
N GLY A 452 -7.95 -11.06 25.11
CA GLY A 452 -7.23 -11.71 26.21
C GLY A 452 -6.73 -13.09 25.86
N THR A 453 -7.01 -13.51 24.63
CA THR A 453 -6.41 -14.67 24.04
C THR A 453 -4.91 -14.43 23.87
N ILE A 454 -4.51 -13.28 23.31
CA ILE A 454 -3.11 -12.85 23.24
C ILE A 454 -2.79 -11.90 24.39
N HIS A 455 -1.67 -12.12 25.07
CA HIS A 455 -1.34 -11.40 26.30
C HIS A 455 -0.38 -10.23 26.06
N ALA A 456 0.52 -10.38 25.09
CA ALA A 456 1.46 -9.35 24.67
C ALA A 456 1.85 -9.57 23.21
N THR A 457 2.33 -8.52 22.56
CA THR A 457 2.96 -8.62 21.24
C THR A 457 4.21 -7.74 21.19
N VAL A 458 5.22 -8.16 20.43
CA VAL A 458 6.37 -7.31 20.09
C VAL A 458 6.13 -6.71 18.72
N VAL A 459 6.14 -5.39 18.61
CA VAL A 459 5.71 -4.66 17.41
C VAL A 459 6.89 -3.92 16.79
N GLN A 460 7.09 -4.12 15.50
CA GLN A 460 8.09 -3.41 14.71
C GLN A 460 7.59 -2.02 14.28
N ARG A 461 8.35 -1.36 13.42
CA ARG A 461 7.96 -0.10 12.76
C ARG A 461 7.95 -0.29 11.25
N GLU A 462 7.09 -1.16 10.75
CA GLU A 462 7.13 -1.67 9.37
C GLU A 462 6.91 -0.61 8.29
N TYR A 463 6.05 0.38 8.56
CA TYR A 463 5.93 1.56 7.72
C TYR A 463 7.23 2.37 7.66
N ASP A 464 7.85 2.61 8.83
CA ASP A 464 9.08 3.41 8.92
C ASP A 464 10.27 2.67 8.28
N MET A 465 10.33 1.33 8.38
CA MET A 465 11.38 0.51 7.74
C MET A 465 11.45 0.77 6.24
N ALA A 466 10.31 0.66 5.57
CA ALA A 466 10.25 0.84 4.12
C ALA A 466 10.42 2.30 3.71
N TYR A 467 9.84 3.23 4.47
CA TYR A 467 10.01 4.67 4.24
C TYR A 467 11.48 5.07 4.28
N ARG A 468 12.21 4.65 5.33
CA ARG A 468 13.67 4.90 5.46
C ARG A 468 14.48 4.17 4.41
N ALA A 469 14.12 2.95 4.02
CA ALA A 469 14.84 2.22 2.97
C ALA A 469 14.84 2.99 1.64
N VAL A 470 13.70 3.61 1.30
CA VAL A 470 13.59 4.47 0.11
C VAL A 470 14.38 5.78 0.29
N GLU A 471 14.36 6.41 1.47
CA GLU A 471 15.21 7.59 1.76
C GLU A 471 16.71 7.28 1.59
N VAL A 472 17.16 6.14 2.13
CA VAL A 472 18.56 5.71 2.00
C VAL A 472 18.93 5.44 0.55
N LEU A 473 18.07 4.76 -0.21
CA LEU A 473 18.31 4.52 -1.64
C LEU A 473 18.34 5.82 -2.44
N HIS A 474 17.42 6.72 -2.18
CA HIS A 474 17.42 8.06 -2.79
C HIS A 474 18.76 8.76 -2.56
N ASP A 475 19.28 8.74 -1.34
CA ASP A 475 20.54 9.39 -1.01
C ASP A 475 21.75 8.70 -1.65
N LEU A 476 21.77 7.36 -1.67
CA LEU A 476 22.78 6.57 -2.36
C LEU A 476 22.84 6.91 -3.86
N VAL A 477 21.69 7.14 -4.50
CA VAL A 477 21.59 7.47 -5.93
C VAL A 477 21.89 8.95 -6.19
N SER A 478 21.33 9.86 -5.41
CA SER A 478 21.38 11.30 -5.68
C SER A 478 22.68 11.96 -5.20
N ARG A 479 23.22 11.52 -4.06
CA ARG A 479 24.44 12.09 -3.44
C ARG A 479 25.68 11.23 -3.67
N GLY A 480 25.49 10.00 -4.13
CA GLY A 480 26.55 9.01 -4.30
C GLY A 480 26.74 8.14 -3.06
N VAL A 481 27.20 6.90 -3.29
CA VAL A 481 27.28 5.85 -2.28
C VAL A 481 28.09 6.25 -1.05
N ASP A 482 29.31 6.75 -1.24
CA ASP A 482 30.21 7.05 -0.11
C ASP A 482 29.67 8.16 0.79
N ALA A 483 29.11 9.23 0.19
CA ALA A 483 28.55 10.35 0.93
C ALA A 483 27.32 9.94 1.73
N ALA A 484 26.43 9.16 1.14
CA ALA A 484 25.24 8.65 1.82
C ALA A 484 25.60 7.67 2.96
N LEU A 485 26.55 6.75 2.74
CA LEU A 485 26.98 5.79 3.77
C LEU A 485 27.69 6.45 4.95
N ALA A 486 28.35 7.60 4.75
CA ALA A 486 29.03 8.33 5.82
C ALA A 486 28.05 8.92 6.86
N GLU A 487 26.79 9.13 6.50
CA GLU A 487 25.75 9.63 7.40
C GLU A 487 24.97 8.50 8.11
N LEU A 488 25.20 7.25 7.70
CA LEU A 488 24.58 6.08 8.34
C LEU A 488 25.39 5.62 9.55
N PRO A 489 24.76 4.89 10.51
CA PRO A 489 25.47 4.30 11.64
C PRO A 489 26.63 3.41 11.15
N ALA A 490 27.84 3.68 11.62
CA ALA A 490 29.01 2.87 11.29
C ALA A 490 28.86 1.42 11.80
N PRO A 491 29.53 0.43 11.17
CA PRO A 491 29.61 -0.93 11.68
C PRO A 491 30.15 -0.95 13.11
N ARG A 492 29.82 -1.99 13.87
CA ARG A 492 30.32 -2.12 15.24
C ARG A 492 31.85 -2.25 15.23
N GLN A 493 32.49 -1.81 16.30
CA GLN A 493 33.95 -1.93 16.42
C GLN A 493 34.39 -3.39 16.27
N GLY A 494 35.27 -3.66 15.30
CA GLY A 494 35.78 -4.98 14.98
C GLY A 494 35.11 -5.65 13.77
N GLU A 495 34.02 -5.08 13.24
CA GLU A 495 33.40 -5.52 11.97
C GLU A 495 34.13 -4.92 10.75
N ASP A 496 34.01 -5.58 9.60
CA ASP A 496 34.56 -5.08 8.32
C ASP A 496 34.00 -3.66 8.05
N PRO A 497 34.85 -2.66 7.76
CA PRO A 497 34.39 -1.33 7.32
C PRO A 497 33.41 -1.36 6.13
N ARG A 498 33.43 -2.43 5.33
CA ARG A 498 32.52 -2.70 4.19
C ARG A 498 31.25 -3.46 4.59
N ALA A 499 31.08 -3.79 5.87
CA ALA A 499 29.88 -4.44 6.37
C ALA A 499 28.64 -3.57 6.11
N THR A 500 27.53 -4.25 5.87
CA THR A 500 26.21 -3.65 5.66
C THR A 500 25.87 -2.73 6.84
N ARG A 501 25.51 -1.47 6.55
CA ARG A 501 25.14 -0.50 7.59
C ARG A 501 23.78 -0.88 8.18
N PHE A 502 23.68 -1.07 9.50
CA PHE A 502 22.41 -1.40 10.14
C PHE A 502 21.70 -0.16 10.66
N ILE A 503 20.46 0.02 10.22
CA ILE A 503 19.55 1.05 10.70
C ILE A 503 18.43 0.36 11.48
N ASP A 504 18.57 0.35 12.81
CA ASP A 504 17.53 -0.16 13.68
C ASP A 504 16.35 0.81 13.71
N THR A 505 15.19 0.31 13.29
CA THR A 505 13.91 0.98 13.48
C THR A 505 13.34 0.67 14.86
N GLY A 506 13.87 -0.32 15.57
CA GLY A 506 13.52 -0.73 16.92
C GLY A 506 12.20 -1.50 17.01
N ALA A 507 11.88 -1.99 18.20
CA ALA A 507 10.62 -2.66 18.52
C ALA A 507 10.04 -2.14 19.84
N ASP A 508 8.73 -2.24 19.98
CA ASP A 508 8.00 -1.93 21.22
C ASP A 508 7.27 -3.17 21.71
N VAL A 509 7.30 -3.44 23.01
CA VAL A 509 6.43 -4.43 23.64
C VAL A 509 5.07 -3.79 23.88
N VAL A 510 4.01 -4.38 23.36
CA VAL A 510 2.64 -3.85 23.44
C VAL A 510 1.73 -4.81 24.20
N THR A 511 1.01 -4.24 25.17
CA THR A 511 -0.01 -4.91 25.98
C THR A 511 -1.28 -4.07 26.02
N LEU A 512 -2.39 -4.60 26.54
CA LEU A 512 -3.59 -3.79 26.74
C LEU A 512 -3.40 -2.68 27.77
N GLU A 513 -2.77 -3.03 28.89
CA GLU A 513 -2.55 -2.11 30.01
C GLU A 513 -1.14 -1.55 30.00
N ARG A 514 -0.94 -0.43 30.70
CA ARG A 514 0.40 0.13 30.89
C ARG A 514 1.15 -0.70 31.91
N THR A 515 2.36 -1.09 31.57
CA THR A 515 3.32 -1.66 32.53
C THR A 515 4.65 -0.90 32.47
N PRO A 516 5.57 -1.08 33.42
CA PRO A 516 6.90 -0.47 33.34
C PRO A 516 7.75 -0.92 32.13
N TRP A 517 7.37 -2.02 31.49
CA TRP A 517 8.13 -2.71 30.44
C TRP A 517 7.35 -2.85 29.12
N SER A 518 6.15 -2.26 29.03
CA SER A 518 5.33 -2.27 27.83
C SER A 518 4.59 -0.96 27.61
N ARG A 519 4.23 -0.71 26.35
CA ARG A 519 3.33 0.37 25.96
C ARG A 519 1.90 -0.15 25.83
N PRO A 520 0.89 0.58 26.32
CA PRO A 520 -0.51 0.28 26.02
C PRO A 520 -0.79 0.32 24.52
N LEU A 521 -1.61 -0.62 24.04
CA LEU A 521 -2.03 -0.71 22.63
C LEU A 521 -2.59 0.61 22.09
N ALA A 522 -3.45 1.29 22.85
CA ALA A 522 -4.04 2.57 22.44
C ALA A 522 -2.99 3.68 22.22
N GLU A 523 -1.98 3.73 23.09
CA GLU A 523 -0.87 4.69 22.96
C GLU A 523 0.01 4.33 21.77
N HIS A 524 0.32 3.04 21.58
CA HIS A 524 1.10 2.59 20.42
C HIS A 524 0.43 3.01 19.10
N LEU A 525 -0.87 2.70 18.94
CA LEU A 525 -1.63 3.05 17.73
C LEU A 525 -1.68 4.57 17.48
N THR A 526 -1.76 5.37 18.55
CA THR A 526 -1.75 6.83 18.45
C THR A 526 -0.39 7.34 17.99
N LEU A 527 0.70 6.83 18.55
CA LEU A 527 2.06 7.18 18.15
C LEU A 527 2.36 6.76 16.71
N GLU A 528 1.93 5.57 16.32
CA GLU A 528 2.08 5.07 14.96
C GLU A 528 1.33 5.97 13.96
N THR A 529 0.08 6.34 14.28
CA THR A 529 -0.72 7.25 13.46
C THR A 529 -0.05 8.63 13.34
N ALA A 530 0.49 9.15 14.44
CA ALA A 530 1.21 10.43 14.44
C ALA A 530 2.47 10.38 13.57
N ARG A 531 3.26 9.29 13.64
CA ARG A 531 4.45 9.08 12.78
C ARG A 531 4.08 9.03 11.31
N LYS A 532 3.09 8.19 10.95
CA LYS A 532 2.58 8.08 9.58
C LYS A 532 2.10 9.44 9.05
N THR A 533 1.39 10.21 9.87
CA THR A 533 0.91 11.56 9.50
C THR A 533 2.05 12.55 9.31
N ALA A 534 3.07 12.53 10.18
CA ALA A 534 4.24 13.39 10.05
C ALA A 534 5.01 13.10 8.76
N ASN A 535 5.21 11.82 8.44
CA ASN A 535 5.87 11.40 7.19
C ASN A 535 5.06 11.82 5.96
N ARG A 536 3.72 11.66 5.96
CA ARG A 536 2.85 12.14 4.86
C ARG A 536 2.93 13.66 4.62
N ARG A 537 3.30 14.46 5.62
CA ARG A 537 3.39 15.94 5.52
C ARG A 537 4.79 16.43 5.17
N ARG A 538 5.81 15.56 5.13
CA ARG A 538 7.16 15.95 4.74
C ARG A 538 7.21 16.20 3.24
N GLY A 539 7.29 17.46 2.84
CA GLY A 539 7.72 17.83 1.48
C GLY A 539 9.25 17.85 1.43
N LEU A 540 9.85 16.97 0.63
CA LEU A 540 11.29 17.00 0.35
C LEU A 540 11.52 17.66 -1.02
N ALA A 541 12.73 18.16 -1.24
CA ALA A 541 13.06 18.91 -2.46
C ALA A 541 12.93 18.01 -3.71
N ARG A 542 12.30 18.53 -4.77
CA ARG A 542 12.17 17.81 -6.05
C ARG A 542 13.54 17.46 -6.63
N ALA A 543 13.72 16.21 -7.00
CA ALA A 543 14.89 15.76 -7.74
C ALA A 543 14.93 16.44 -9.13
N VAL A 544 16.13 16.83 -9.57
CA VAL A 544 16.35 17.50 -10.87
C VAL A 544 16.20 16.51 -12.05
N ARG A 545 16.22 15.19 -11.77
CA ARG A 545 16.03 14.10 -12.72
C ARG A 545 15.13 13.01 -12.11
N PRO A 546 14.29 12.33 -12.91
CA PRO A 546 13.45 11.25 -12.41
C PRO A 546 14.31 10.07 -11.95
N ILE A 547 14.24 9.74 -10.65
CA ILE A 547 14.88 8.57 -10.07
C ILE A 547 13.87 7.43 -10.11
N GLU A 548 14.25 6.32 -10.74
CA GLU A 548 13.45 5.08 -10.79
C GLU A 548 14.02 4.05 -9.80
N LEU A 549 13.20 3.60 -8.83
CA LEU A 549 13.58 2.60 -7.83
C LEU A 549 12.64 1.39 -7.88
N LEU A 550 13.17 0.22 -7.49
CA LEU A 550 12.39 -1.00 -7.28
C LEU A 550 12.39 -1.36 -5.79
N ALA A 551 11.22 -1.61 -5.22
CA ALA A 551 11.06 -2.19 -3.88
C ALA A 551 10.36 -3.54 -3.97
N VAL A 552 10.90 -4.56 -3.30
CA VAL A 552 10.37 -5.93 -3.32
C VAL A 552 10.09 -6.41 -1.91
N GLY A 553 8.80 -6.60 -1.59
CA GLY A 553 8.33 -7.24 -0.36
C GLY A 553 8.21 -8.76 -0.51
N VAL A 554 7.77 -9.42 0.57
CA VAL A 554 7.49 -10.86 0.55
C VAL A 554 6.05 -11.11 0.13
N ASP A 555 5.87 -12.05 -0.80
CA ASP A 555 4.58 -12.66 -1.09
C ASP A 555 4.42 -13.92 -0.23
N ALA A 556 3.43 -13.94 0.67
CA ALA A 556 3.17 -15.01 1.63
C ALA A 556 2.48 -16.25 1.01
N LYS A 557 2.61 -16.49 -0.30
CA LYS A 557 1.77 -17.42 -1.08
C LYS A 557 0.29 -17.02 -1.05
N ASP A 558 0.03 -15.73 -1.02
CA ASP A 558 -1.30 -15.24 -1.35
C ASP A 558 -1.32 -15.09 -2.86
N GLU A 559 -2.22 -15.80 -3.56
CA GLU A 559 -2.33 -15.72 -5.02
C GLU A 559 -2.33 -14.24 -5.44
N GLY A 560 -1.20 -13.73 -5.93
CA GLY A 560 -1.03 -12.30 -6.17
C GLY A 560 -2.23 -11.74 -6.94
N PHE A 561 -2.57 -10.49 -6.64
CA PHE A 561 -3.69 -9.79 -7.25
C PHE A 561 -3.86 -10.12 -8.75
N VAL A 562 -4.96 -10.79 -9.10
CA VAL A 562 -5.17 -11.32 -10.45
C VAL A 562 -5.86 -10.25 -11.29
N LYS A 563 -5.13 -9.74 -12.27
CA LYS A 563 -5.68 -8.94 -13.36
C LYS A 563 -5.91 -9.84 -14.57
N GLU A 564 -7.16 -9.90 -15.02
CA GLU A 564 -7.49 -10.55 -16.29
C GLU A 564 -8.47 -9.70 -17.12
N SER A 565 -8.34 -9.81 -18.44
CA SER A 565 -9.39 -9.37 -19.36
C SER A 565 -10.37 -10.52 -19.52
N ALA A 566 -11.66 -10.23 -19.35
CA ALA A 566 -12.73 -11.22 -19.45
C ALA A 566 -13.92 -10.63 -20.22
N ARG A 567 -14.85 -11.50 -20.63
CA ARG A 567 -16.15 -11.05 -21.13
C ARG A 567 -17.21 -11.23 -20.06
N LEU A 568 -17.93 -10.15 -19.80
CA LEU A 568 -19.11 -10.16 -18.97
C LEU A 568 -20.29 -10.69 -19.77
N THR A 569 -20.82 -11.83 -19.35
CA THR A 569 -21.91 -12.52 -20.03
C THR A 569 -23.25 -12.26 -19.32
N PRO A 570 -24.39 -12.31 -20.05
CA PRO A 570 -25.72 -12.06 -19.48
C PRO A 570 -26.14 -12.99 -18.32
N ASP A 571 -25.47 -14.14 -18.20
CA ASP A 571 -25.68 -15.18 -17.19
C ASP A 571 -24.74 -15.06 -15.98
N SER A 572 -24.11 -13.92 -15.74
CA SER A 572 -23.26 -13.66 -14.56
C SER A 572 -23.95 -12.80 -13.50
N LEU A 573 -23.55 -12.95 -12.23
CA LEU A 573 -24.03 -12.13 -11.11
C LEU A 573 -23.72 -10.65 -11.37
N ALA A 574 -22.50 -10.34 -11.83
CA ALA A 574 -22.09 -8.98 -12.14
C ALA A 574 -22.99 -8.35 -13.24
N TRP A 575 -23.38 -9.10 -14.27
CA TRP A 575 -24.33 -8.61 -15.26
C TRP A 575 -25.70 -8.32 -14.65
N ARG A 576 -26.21 -9.19 -13.77
CA ARG A 576 -27.51 -8.99 -13.09
C ARG A 576 -27.52 -7.76 -12.22
N VAL A 577 -26.42 -7.47 -11.51
CA VAL A 577 -26.25 -6.25 -10.71
C VAL A 577 -26.29 -5.01 -11.60
N LEU A 578 -25.50 -4.99 -12.69
CA LEU A 578 -25.49 -3.86 -13.63
C LEU A 578 -26.85 -3.63 -14.28
N SER A 579 -27.51 -4.70 -14.72
CA SER A 579 -28.81 -4.62 -15.39
C SER A 579 -29.92 -4.16 -14.45
N ALA A 580 -29.87 -4.57 -13.19
CA ALA A 580 -30.84 -4.17 -12.18
C ALA A 580 -30.56 -2.76 -11.63
N GLY A 581 -29.33 -2.26 -11.75
CA GLY A 581 -28.92 -0.96 -11.21
C GLY A 581 -28.97 -0.89 -9.68
N ARG A 582 -28.95 -2.03 -8.99
CA ARG A 582 -29.05 -2.15 -7.53
C ARG A 582 -28.22 -3.32 -7.01
N SER A 583 -27.88 -3.27 -5.73
CA SER A 583 -27.14 -4.35 -5.07
C SER A 583 -27.96 -5.65 -4.97
N LEU A 584 -27.29 -6.79 -5.08
CA LEU A 584 -27.88 -8.13 -4.99
C LEU A 584 -27.10 -8.99 -3.99
N ILE A 585 -27.82 -9.73 -3.14
CA ILE A 585 -27.24 -10.70 -2.18
C ILE A 585 -27.69 -12.11 -2.57
N VAL A 586 -26.77 -13.07 -2.55
CA VAL A 586 -27.00 -14.48 -2.85
C VAL A 586 -26.48 -15.35 -1.69
N ASP A 587 -27.39 -15.79 -0.83
CA ASP A 587 -27.09 -16.61 0.36
C ASP A 587 -27.36 -18.10 0.15
N ALA A 588 -26.47 -18.97 0.65
CA ALA A 588 -26.70 -20.40 0.67
C ALA A 588 -27.73 -20.75 1.76
N VAL A 589 -29.00 -20.87 1.38
CA VAL A 589 -30.09 -21.37 2.22
C VAL A 589 -30.47 -22.78 1.76
N ASP A 590 -30.77 -23.68 2.69
CA ASP A 590 -31.14 -25.07 2.35
C ASP A 590 -32.45 -25.07 1.52
N GLY A 591 -32.39 -25.63 0.30
CA GLY A 591 -33.54 -25.68 -0.63
C GLY A 591 -33.72 -24.43 -1.52
N ALA A 592 -32.76 -23.50 -1.57
CA ALA A 592 -32.87 -22.31 -2.42
C ALA A 592 -32.75 -22.63 -3.93
N GLU A 593 -33.86 -22.56 -4.66
CA GLU A 593 -33.96 -22.73 -6.13
C GLU A 593 -34.21 -21.40 -6.88
N GLY A 594 -33.42 -20.36 -6.62
CA GLY A 594 -33.54 -19.06 -7.32
C GLY A 594 -32.75 -19.01 -8.64
N GLU A 595 -33.15 -18.11 -9.55
CA GLU A 595 -32.42 -17.86 -10.82
C GLU A 595 -30.95 -17.44 -10.57
N LEU A 596 -30.70 -16.63 -9.53
CA LEU A 596 -29.34 -16.21 -9.15
C LEU A 596 -28.44 -17.37 -8.68
N HIS A 597 -29.00 -18.42 -8.10
CA HIS A 597 -28.23 -19.59 -7.63
C HIS A 597 -27.75 -20.49 -8.77
N ARG A 598 -28.33 -20.34 -9.98
CA ARG A 598 -27.99 -21.13 -11.17
C ARG A 598 -26.99 -20.44 -12.09
N LEU A 599 -26.59 -19.20 -11.78
CA LEU A 599 -25.60 -18.46 -12.56
C LEU A 599 -24.25 -19.19 -12.48
N PRO A 600 -23.51 -19.39 -13.60
CA PRO A 600 -22.28 -20.19 -13.61
C PRO A 600 -21.20 -19.69 -12.65
N ASP A 601 -21.06 -18.38 -12.49
CA ASP A 601 -20.10 -17.76 -11.57
C ASP A 601 -20.48 -17.97 -10.09
N VAL A 602 -21.77 -17.93 -9.76
CA VAL A 602 -22.28 -18.26 -8.43
C VAL A 602 -22.07 -19.75 -8.12
N VAL A 603 -22.35 -20.64 -9.09
CA VAL A 603 -22.13 -22.10 -8.94
C VAL A 603 -20.66 -22.42 -8.73
N GLU A 604 -19.78 -21.77 -9.49
CA GLU A 604 -18.33 -21.94 -9.36
C GLU A 604 -17.82 -21.42 -8.01
N ALA A 605 -18.30 -20.24 -7.56
CA ALA A 605 -17.97 -19.73 -6.23
C ALA A 605 -18.43 -20.69 -5.12
N ARG A 606 -19.61 -21.31 -5.26
CA ARG A 606 -20.13 -22.30 -4.31
C ARG A 606 -19.26 -23.56 -4.25
N ARG A 607 -18.75 -24.04 -5.40
CA ARG A 607 -17.79 -25.16 -5.42
C ARG A 607 -16.50 -24.85 -4.67
N LYS A 608 -16.10 -23.58 -4.64
CA LYS A 608 -14.95 -23.08 -3.89
C LYS A 608 -15.24 -22.77 -2.41
N GLY A 609 -16.41 -23.14 -1.90
CA GLY A 609 -16.75 -22.99 -0.48
C GLY A 609 -17.48 -21.68 -0.12
N THR A 610 -17.70 -20.77 -1.06
CA THR A 610 -18.44 -19.53 -0.79
C THR A 610 -19.89 -19.84 -0.45
N LEU A 611 -20.41 -19.32 0.66
CA LEU A 611 -21.79 -19.43 1.15
C LEU A 611 -22.61 -18.14 1.00
N THR A 612 -22.01 -16.96 0.97
CA THR A 612 -22.70 -15.68 0.69
C THR A 612 -21.95 -14.92 -0.41
N LEU A 613 -22.67 -14.39 -1.40
CA LEU A 613 -22.15 -13.45 -2.39
C LEU A 613 -22.93 -12.15 -2.34
N VAL A 614 -22.24 -11.02 -2.46
CA VAL A 614 -22.85 -9.70 -2.56
C VAL A 614 -22.28 -8.99 -3.78
N GLY A 615 -23.15 -8.48 -4.65
CA GLY A 615 -22.74 -7.66 -5.78
C GLY A 615 -23.30 -6.25 -5.64
N VAL A 616 -22.44 -5.23 -5.73
CA VAL A 616 -22.77 -3.82 -5.55
C VAL A 616 -22.34 -3.03 -6.81
N PRO A 617 -23.23 -2.25 -7.43
CA PRO A 617 -22.89 -1.50 -8.64
C PRO A 617 -21.98 -0.31 -8.32
N LEU A 618 -20.98 -0.06 -9.18
CA LEU A 618 -20.14 1.15 -9.12
C LEU A 618 -20.75 2.21 -10.03
N LEU A 619 -21.46 3.16 -9.45
CA LEU A 619 -22.14 4.22 -10.20
C LEU A 619 -21.47 5.57 -9.96
N ALA A 620 -20.92 6.17 -11.03
CA ALA A 620 -20.41 7.54 -10.98
C ALA A 620 -21.32 8.44 -11.81
N ARG A 621 -21.96 9.43 -11.16
CA ARG A 621 -22.88 10.38 -11.82
C ARG A 621 -23.98 9.71 -12.66
N GLY A 622 -24.48 8.56 -12.20
CA GLY A 622 -25.52 7.77 -12.88
C GLY A 622 -25.01 6.87 -14.01
N VAL A 623 -23.70 6.85 -14.27
CA VAL A 623 -23.07 5.94 -15.24
C VAL A 623 -22.44 4.77 -14.50
N ALA A 624 -22.76 3.55 -14.94
CA ALA A 624 -22.14 2.35 -14.39
C ALA A 624 -20.70 2.20 -14.90
N LEU A 625 -19.74 2.19 -13.97
CA LEU A 625 -18.33 1.92 -14.23
C LEU A 625 -18.01 0.42 -14.10
N GLY A 626 -18.80 -0.31 -13.32
CA GLY A 626 -18.51 -1.71 -13.01
C GLY A 626 -19.33 -2.26 -11.84
N VAL A 627 -18.87 -3.38 -11.28
CA VAL A 627 -19.44 -4.05 -10.10
C VAL A 627 -18.36 -4.42 -9.11
N LEU A 628 -18.63 -4.21 -7.83
CA LEU A 628 -17.89 -4.78 -6.71
C LEU A 628 -18.58 -6.09 -6.28
N VAL A 629 -17.87 -7.20 -6.24
CA VAL A 629 -18.36 -8.51 -5.82
C VAL A 629 -17.62 -8.95 -4.56
N LEU A 630 -18.36 -9.33 -3.52
CA LEU A 630 -17.86 -9.78 -2.23
C LEU A 630 -18.30 -11.23 -2.00
N CYS A 631 -17.38 -12.09 -1.55
CA CYS A 631 -17.63 -13.50 -1.30
C CYS A 631 -17.32 -13.85 0.16
N SER A 632 -18.16 -14.64 0.81
CA SER A 632 -17.95 -15.16 2.17
C SER A 632 -18.19 -16.67 2.24
N GLU A 633 -17.38 -17.38 3.00
CA GLU A 633 -17.59 -18.80 3.39
C GLU A 633 -18.63 -18.98 4.50
N ARG A 634 -19.22 -17.89 5.02
CA ARG A 634 -20.26 -17.92 6.06
C ARG A 634 -21.63 -17.68 5.45
N ARG A 635 -22.67 -18.34 6.00
CA ARG A 635 -24.07 -18.05 5.63
C ARG A 635 -24.49 -16.71 6.23
N ALA A 636 -25.35 -15.97 5.52
CA ALA A 636 -25.91 -14.70 5.96
C ALA A 636 -24.83 -13.70 6.42
N ALA A 637 -23.74 -13.63 5.67
CA ALA A 637 -22.57 -12.82 6.04
C ALA A 637 -22.79 -11.30 5.87
N CYS A 638 -23.89 -10.89 5.22
CA CYS A 638 -24.22 -9.49 4.97
C CYS A 638 -25.56 -9.12 5.60
N SER A 639 -25.54 -8.24 6.59
CA SER A 639 -26.75 -7.59 7.09
C SER A 639 -27.20 -6.43 6.16
N ALA A 640 -28.40 -5.91 6.39
CA ALA A 640 -28.87 -4.71 5.67
C ALA A 640 -28.07 -3.45 6.02
N GLU A 641 -27.58 -3.35 7.26
CA GLU A 641 -26.71 -2.26 7.70
C GLU A 641 -25.34 -2.36 7.00
N ASP A 642 -24.79 -3.58 6.93
CA ASP A 642 -23.53 -3.87 6.24
C ASP A 642 -23.61 -3.47 4.77
N LEU A 643 -24.71 -3.85 4.09
CA LEU A 643 -24.94 -3.52 2.69
C LEU A 643 -24.97 -2.02 2.47
N THR A 644 -25.70 -1.29 3.32
CA THR A 644 -25.80 0.18 3.25
C THR A 644 -24.42 0.82 3.40
N GLN A 645 -23.57 0.28 4.28
CA GLN A 645 -22.21 0.76 4.47
C GLN A 645 -21.31 0.48 3.25
N ILE A 646 -21.39 -0.73 2.70
CA ILE A 646 -20.65 -1.12 1.50
C ILE A 646 -21.06 -0.23 0.32
N GLU A 647 -22.35 0.05 0.15
CA GLU A 647 -22.86 0.96 -0.89
C GLU A 647 -22.25 2.36 -0.78
N ARG A 648 -22.24 2.98 0.41
CA ARG A 648 -21.63 4.31 0.61
C ARG A 648 -20.16 4.37 0.21
N ILE A 649 -19.40 3.32 0.56
CA ILE A 649 -17.97 3.22 0.24
C ILE A 649 -17.82 3.00 -1.27
N THR A 650 -18.67 2.18 -1.87
CA THR A 650 -18.68 1.88 -3.31
C THR A 650 -19.03 3.12 -4.14
N ASP A 651 -19.95 3.97 -3.68
CA ASP A 651 -20.29 5.23 -4.33
C ASP A 651 -19.11 6.20 -4.33
N THR A 652 -18.46 6.36 -3.18
CA THR A 652 -17.26 7.20 -3.06
C THR A 652 -16.14 6.68 -3.97
N LEU A 653 -16.00 5.36 -4.01
CA LEU A 653 -15.05 4.69 -4.88
C LEU A 653 -15.35 4.92 -6.37
N ALA A 654 -16.60 4.82 -6.80
CA ALA A 654 -16.95 5.03 -8.19
C ALA A 654 -16.52 6.42 -8.69
N VAL A 655 -16.73 7.45 -7.86
CA VAL A 655 -16.26 8.83 -8.14
C VAL A 655 -14.72 8.90 -8.19
N ALA A 656 -14.04 8.26 -7.25
CA ALA A 656 -12.58 8.19 -7.20
C ALA A 656 -11.96 7.54 -8.46
N LEU A 657 -12.49 6.40 -8.88
CA LEU A 657 -12.04 5.68 -10.09
C LEU A 657 -12.26 6.50 -11.35
N GLU A 658 -13.40 7.18 -11.46
CA GLU A 658 -13.69 8.07 -12.60
C GLU A 658 -12.64 9.19 -12.70
N ASN A 659 -12.32 9.82 -11.56
CA ASN A 659 -11.33 10.89 -11.50
C ASN A 659 -9.92 10.41 -11.85
N ALA A 660 -9.50 9.26 -11.33
CA ALA A 660 -8.19 8.68 -11.64
C ALA A 660 -8.06 8.34 -13.15
N GLN A 661 -9.10 7.75 -13.74
CA GLN A 661 -9.12 7.45 -15.18
C GLN A 661 -9.14 8.71 -16.05
N LEU A 662 -9.76 9.80 -15.59
CA LEU A 662 -9.71 11.10 -16.26
C LEU A 662 -8.31 11.72 -16.20
N LEU A 663 -7.68 11.73 -15.02
CA LEU A 663 -6.32 12.26 -14.84
C LEU A 663 -5.30 11.50 -15.68
N GLN A 664 -5.34 10.16 -15.68
CA GLN A 664 -4.44 9.35 -16.49
C GLN A 664 -4.54 9.71 -17.98
N ARG A 665 -5.76 9.88 -18.51
CA ARG A 665 -5.99 10.30 -19.90
C ARG A 665 -5.41 11.68 -20.20
N ILE A 666 -5.56 12.63 -19.28
CA ILE A 666 -4.99 13.97 -19.43
C ILE A 666 -3.45 13.85 -19.49
N THR A 667 -2.83 13.10 -18.58
CA THR A 667 -1.38 12.91 -18.54
C THR A 667 -0.85 12.26 -19.81
N GLU A 668 -1.47 11.15 -20.26
CA GLU A 668 -1.10 10.46 -21.51
C GLU A 668 -1.18 11.42 -22.70
N ARG A 669 -2.26 12.20 -22.80
CA ARG A 669 -2.45 13.15 -23.91
C ARG A 669 -1.45 14.30 -23.86
N THR A 670 -1.11 14.79 -22.68
CA THR A 670 -0.07 15.82 -22.50
C THR A 670 1.29 15.29 -22.95
N GLN A 671 1.68 14.07 -22.56
CA GLN A 671 2.94 13.47 -23.01
C GLN A 671 2.98 13.25 -24.53
N GLU A 672 1.87 12.83 -25.15
CA GLU A 672 1.79 12.73 -26.61
C GLU A 672 2.00 14.09 -27.29
N LEU A 673 1.39 15.15 -26.74
CA LEU A 673 1.54 16.51 -27.23
C LEU A 673 2.97 17.02 -27.06
N GLU A 674 3.61 16.78 -25.92
CA GLU A 674 5.01 17.13 -25.68
C GLU A 674 5.93 16.42 -26.67
N ARG A 675 5.78 15.10 -26.86
CA ARG A 675 6.55 14.35 -27.87
C ARG A 675 6.30 14.84 -29.29
N ALA A 676 5.11 15.33 -29.60
CA ALA A 676 4.82 15.93 -30.91
C ALA A 676 5.48 17.30 -31.05
N ASN A 677 5.46 18.11 -29.99
CA ASN A 677 6.08 19.43 -29.95
C ASN A 677 7.61 19.35 -30.02
N ASP A 678 8.23 18.42 -29.31
CA ASP A 678 9.68 18.17 -29.36
C ASP A 678 10.13 17.72 -30.76
N ARG A 679 9.32 16.89 -31.42
CA ARG A 679 9.54 16.52 -32.83
C ARG A 679 9.47 17.74 -33.75
N GLN A 680 8.51 18.64 -33.54
CA GLN A 680 8.46 19.91 -34.30
C GLN A 680 9.69 20.77 -34.03
N ALA A 681 10.12 20.89 -32.77
CA ALA A 681 11.30 21.68 -32.40
C ALA A 681 12.59 21.10 -33.00
N ALA A 682 12.77 19.78 -33.00
CA ALA A 682 13.93 19.12 -33.61
C ALA A 682 13.96 19.29 -35.14
N LEU A 683 12.79 19.21 -35.80
CA LEU A 683 12.67 19.50 -37.23
C LEU A 683 13.03 20.95 -37.54
N LEU A 684 12.54 21.91 -36.74
CA LEU A 684 12.90 23.32 -36.87
C LEU A 684 14.40 23.56 -36.64
N GLY A 685 15.02 22.88 -35.67
CA GLY A 685 16.46 22.92 -35.41
C GLY A 685 17.28 22.41 -36.60
N THR A 686 16.87 21.29 -37.20
CA THR A 686 17.53 20.71 -38.39
C THR A 686 17.44 21.65 -39.60
N ILE A 687 16.27 22.27 -39.82
CA ILE A 687 16.08 23.27 -40.89
C ILE A 687 17.01 24.48 -40.67
N GLN A 688 17.20 24.90 -39.42
CA GLN A 688 18.07 26.03 -39.09
C GLN A 688 19.56 25.71 -39.21
N GLU A 689 20.01 24.51 -38.82
CA GLU A 689 21.41 24.07 -39.01
C GLU A 689 21.81 23.98 -40.48
N LEU A 690 20.89 23.59 -41.37
CA LEU A 690 21.13 23.51 -42.80
C LEU A 690 21.18 24.89 -43.51
N SER A 691 20.92 25.99 -42.80
CA SER A 691 20.62 27.30 -43.42
C SER A 691 21.79 28.29 -43.55
N SER A 692 23.02 27.92 -43.18
CA SER A 692 24.28 28.64 -43.52
C SER A 692 25.51 27.71 -43.50
N PRO A 693 25.65 26.81 -44.48
CA PRO A 693 26.79 25.90 -44.57
C PRO A 693 28.07 26.66 -44.96
N VAL A 694 29.11 26.62 -44.12
CA VAL A 694 30.46 27.07 -44.52
C VAL A 694 31.13 25.97 -45.32
N VAL A 695 31.54 26.25 -46.56
CA VAL A 695 32.13 25.27 -47.47
C VAL A 695 33.60 25.60 -47.71
N PRO A 696 34.56 24.80 -47.18
CA PRO A 696 35.96 24.96 -47.54
C PRO A 696 36.20 24.44 -48.96
N ILE A 697 36.76 25.28 -49.84
CA ILE A 697 36.94 24.92 -51.26
C ILE A 697 38.41 24.79 -51.68
N ALA A 698 39.34 25.31 -50.89
CA ALA A 698 40.79 25.14 -51.08
C ALA A 698 41.54 25.49 -49.78
N PRO A 699 42.84 25.15 -49.66
CA PRO A 699 43.65 25.56 -48.51
C PRO A 699 43.58 27.08 -48.30
N ASN A 700 43.22 27.49 -47.08
CA ASN A 700 43.05 28.89 -46.67
C ASN A 700 41.94 29.67 -47.43
N ILE A 701 41.00 29.00 -48.12
CA ILE A 701 39.86 29.63 -48.80
C ILE A 701 38.54 28.95 -48.38
N VAL A 702 37.59 29.74 -47.90
CA VAL A 702 36.25 29.28 -47.51
C VAL A 702 35.15 30.05 -48.27
N VAL A 703 34.02 29.39 -48.52
CA VAL A 703 32.81 29.99 -49.11
C VAL A 703 31.68 29.97 -48.10
N MET A 704 30.94 31.07 -48.03
CA MET A 704 29.76 31.22 -47.19
C MET A 704 28.59 31.71 -48.05
N PRO A 705 27.67 30.82 -48.45
CA PRO A 705 26.46 31.20 -49.16
C PRO A 705 25.45 31.83 -48.19
N ILE A 706 24.88 32.96 -48.59
CA ILE A 706 23.76 33.59 -47.90
C ILE A 706 22.49 33.29 -48.70
N ILE A 707 21.56 32.55 -48.10
CA ILE A 707 20.32 32.11 -48.74
C ILE A 707 19.12 32.76 -48.03
N GLY A 708 18.33 33.58 -48.74
CA GLY A 708 17.16 34.26 -48.19
C GLY A 708 17.49 35.60 -47.51
N ALA A 709 16.54 36.14 -46.73
CA ALA A 709 16.69 37.42 -46.03
C ALA A 709 17.65 37.30 -44.82
N MET A 710 18.41 38.36 -44.54
CA MET A 710 19.23 38.49 -43.34
C MET A 710 18.48 39.28 -42.26
N ASP A 711 18.13 38.63 -41.16
CA ASP A 711 17.65 39.29 -39.94
C ASP A 711 18.78 39.40 -38.89
N ALA A 712 18.52 40.10 -37.78
CA ALA A 712 19.51 40.33 -36.73
C ALA A 712 20.03 39.03 -36.09
N GLN A 713 19.18 38.00 -35.92
CA GLN A 713 19.56 36.74 -35.30
C GLN A 713 20.44 35.91 -36.22
N ARG A 714 20.10 35.86 -37.51
CA ARG A 714 20.85 35.14 -38.54
C ARG A 714 22.21 35.78 -38.81
N THR A 715 22.27 37.10 -38.71
CA THR A 715 23.49 37.87 -38.87
C THR A 715 24.52 37.60 -37.77
N GLY A 716 24.08 37.53 -36.50
CA GLY A 716 24.97 37.18 -35.39
C GLY A 716 25.62 35.81 -35.58
N ARG A 717 24.81 34.80 -35.95
CA ARG A 717 25.29 33.44 -36.24
C ARG A 717 26.22 33.38 -37.44
N PHE A 718 25.91 34.14 -38.50
CA PHE A 718 26.75 34.25 -39.69
C PHE A 718 28.15 34.80 -39.34
N LEU A 719 28.20 35.88 -38.55
CA LEU A 719 29.44 36.48 -38.08
C LEU A 719 30.24 35.52 -37.21
N GLU A 720 29.62 34.90 -36.21
CA GLU A 720 30.28 33.93 -35.33
C GLU A 720 30.83 32.73 -36.12
N SER A 721 30.05 32.18 -37.04
CA SER A 721 30.48 31.05 -37.88
C SER A 721 31.66 31.42 -38.76
N MET A 722 31.64 32.61 -39.38
CA MET A 722 32.73 33.10 -40.21
C MET A 722 34.02 33.31 -39.41
N LEU A 723 33.95 33.97 -38.25
CA LEU A 723 35.13 34.25 -37.44
C LEU A 723 35.74 32.97 -36.86
N ARG A 724 34.89 32.03 -36.40
CA ARG A 724 35.34 30.71 -35.93
C ARG A 724 36.08 29.96 -37.03
N GLU A 725 35.52 29.93 -38.24
CA GLU A 725 36.09 29.20 -39.38
C GLU A 725 37.38 29.85 -39.91
N ILE A 726 37.48 31.19 -39.87
CA ILE A 726 38.75 31.90 -40.14
C ILE A 726 39.83 31.44 -39.17
N ALA A 727 39.52 31.36 -37.88
CA ALA A 727 40.48 30.98 -36.84
C ALA A 727 40.87 29.49 -36.92
N GLU A 728 39.89 28.60 -37.01
CA GLU A 728 40.11 27.15 -37.02
C GLU A 728 40.83 26.68 -38.29
N ARG A 729 40.47 27.23 -39.46
CA ARG A 729 41.03 26.81 -40.75
C ARG A 729 42.16 27.70 -41.25
N ARG A 730 42.52 28.76 -40.52
CA ARG A 730 43.48 29.79 -40.95
C ARG A 730 43.14 30.35 -42.33
N ALA A 731 41.85 30.59 -42.56
CA ALA A 731 41.37 31.10 -43.84
C ALA A 731 41.97 32.48 -44.10
N ARG A 732 42.56 32.66 -45.28
CA ARG A 732 43.12 33.94 -45.74
C ARG A 732 42.14 34.69 -46.62
N VAL A 733 41.20 33.98 -47.26
CA VAL A 733 40.14 34.56 -48.08
C VAL A 733 38.80 33.90 -47.76
N VAL A 734 37.77 34.72 -47.55
CA VAL A 734 36.37 34.30 -47.36
C VAL A 734 35.54 34.81 -48.52
N LEU A 735 34.97 33.90 -49.31
CA LEU A 735 34.03 34.24 -50.37
C LEU A 735 32.61 34.24 -49.78
N ILE A 736 31.95 35.39 -49.76
CA ILE A 736 30.54 35.49 -49.36
C ILE A 736 29.69 35.49 -50.63
N ASP A 737 28.93 34.42 -50.84
CA ASP A 737 28.05 34.26 -52.01
C ASP A 737 26.67 34.84 -51.69
N VAL A 738 26.34 35.94 -52.37
CA VAL A 738 25.09 36.70 -52.17
C VAL A 738 24.04 36.42 -53.26
N ILE A 739 24.24 35.43 -54.13
CA ILE A 739 23.32 35.11 -55.24
C ILE A 739 21.92 34.76 -54.72
N GLY A 740 21.82 34.13 -53.56
CA GLY A 740 20.57 33.71 -52.93
C GLY A 740 19.83 34.79 -52.13
N MET A 741 20.32 36.03 -52.10
CA MET A 741 19.74 37.11 -51.32
C MET A 741 18.69 37.87 -52.15
N ALA A 742 17.41 37.75 -51.77
CA ALA A 742 16.29 38.34 -52.52
C ALA A 742 16.24 39.87 -52.44
N VAL A 743 16.70 40.48 -51.34
CA VAL A 743 16.79 41.93 -51.12
C VAL A 743 17.98 42.21 -50.21
N VAL A 744 18.83 43.17 -50.58
CA VAL A 744 19.86 43.73 -49.70
C VAL A 744 19.35 45.08 -49.21
N ASP A 745 18.98 45.17 -47.93
CA ASP A 745 18.62 46.43 -47.29
C ASP A 745 19.82 47.07 -46.58
N ALA A 746 19.64 48.29 -46.09
CA ALA A 746 20.71 49.03 -45.40
C ALA A 746 21.23 48.31 -44.15
N VAL A 747 20.36 47.54 -43.49
CA VAL A 747 20.71 46.76 -42.30
C VAL A 747 21.59 45.58 -42.68
N ALA A 748 21.23 44.78 -43.69
CA ALA A 748 22.04 43.67 -44.17
C ALA A 748 23.42 44.12 -44.67
N ALA A 749 23.49 45.28 -45.32
CA ALA A 749 24.75 45.85 -45.79
C ALA A 749 25.69 46.26 -44.65
N ASP A 750 25.20 46.94 -43.61
CA ASP A 750 26.05 47.33 -42.46
C ASP A 750 26.62 46.11 -41.72
N HIS A 751 25.84 45.04 -41.65
CA HIS A 751 26.27 43.78 -41.07
C HIS A 751 27.31 43.05 -41.92
N LEU A 752 27.17 43.01 -43.25
CA LEU A 752 28.20 42.48 -44.16
C LEU A 752 29.52 43.26 -44.03
N MET A 753 29.44 44.59 -43.88
CA MET A 753 30.61 45.44 -43.68
C MET A 753 31.26 45.22 -42.32
N SER A 754 30.47 45.02 -41.26
CA SER A 754 30.97 44.67 -39.94
C SER A 754 31.68 43.32 -39.94
N ALA A 755 31.12 42.34 -40.63
CA ALA A 755 31.75 41.05 -40.91
C ALA A 755 33.09 41.19 -41.65
N ALA A 756 33.13 41.96 -42.74
CA ALA A 756 34.35 42.19 -43.51
C ALA A 756 35.45 42.88 -42.68
N ARG A 757 35.09 43.83 -41.82
CA ARG A 757 36.01 44.48 -40.89
C ARG A 757 36.55 43.50 -39.86
N ALA A 758 35.69 42.68 -39.25
CA ALA A 758 36.07 41.70 -38.25
C ALA A 758 36.99 40.60 -38.84
N ALA A 759 36.66 40.09 -40.03
CA ALA A 759 37.49 39.12 -40.75
C ALA A 759 38.88 39.70 -41.08
N ARG A 760 38.96 40.98 -41.47
CA ARG A 760 40.23 41.67 -41.74
C ARG A 760 41.11 41.78 -40.49
N LEU A 761 40.52 42.00 -39.32
CA LEU A 761 41.26 42.01 -38.05
C LEU A 761 41.89 40.64 -37.74
N LEU A 762 41.27 39.56 -38.22
CA LEU A 762 41.81 38.19 -38.13
C LEU A 762 42.77 37.83 -39.29
N GLY A 763 43.07 38.78 -40.18
CA GLY A 763 44.00 38.57 -41.30
C GLY A 763 43.37 37.89 -42.53
N ALA A 764 42.04 37.82 -42.61
CA ALA A 764 41.30 37.27 -43.75
C ALA A 764 40.69 38.39 -44.62
N GLU A 765 40.77 38.23 -45.94
CA GLU A 765 40.13 39.12 -46.90
C GLU A 765 38.74 38.59 -47.28
N VAL A 766 37.72 39.45 -47.17
CA VAL A 766 36.36 39.11 -47.60
C VAL A 766 36.15 39.54 -49.04
N VAL A 767 35.62 38.62 -49.86
CA VAL A 767 35.27 38.86 -51.25
C VAL A 767 33.79 38.57 -51.43
N LEU A 768 33.01 39.57 -51.83
CA LEU A 768 31.61 39.40 -52.16
C LEU A 768 31.48 38.89 -53.60
N VAL A 769 30.76 37.78 -53.78
CA VAL A 769 30.56 37.15 -55.09
C VAL A 769 29.09 37.08 -55.46
N GLY A 770 28.80 37.28 -56.75
CA GLY A 770 27.45 37.03 -57.28
C GLY A 770 26.45 38.17 -57.10
N ILE A 771 26.94 39.41 -57.03
CA ILE A 771 26.11 40.61 -57.06
C ILE A 771 25.44 40.73 -58.44
N THR A 772 24.10 40.68 -58.48
CA THR A 772 23.33 40.87 -59.72
C THR A 772 23.24 42.36 -60.10
N PRO A 773 22.99 42.71 -61.38
CA PRO A 773 22.81 44.10 -61.79
C PRO A 773 21.68 44.82 -61.02
N ALA A 774 20.59 44.13 -60.70
CA ALA A 774 19.48 44.67 -59.92
C ALA A 774 19.91 44.96 -58.47
N THR A 775 20.67 44.05 -57.86
CA THR A 775 21.23 44.24 -56.50
C THR A 775 22.22 45.40 -56.46
N ALA A 776 23.09 45.53 -57.47
CA ALA A 776 24.05 46.63 -57.55
C ALA A 776 23.35 48.00 -57.70
N GLN A 777 22.30 48.09 -58.52
CA GLN A 777 21.50 49.32 -58.66
C GLN A 777 20.80 49.68 -57.36
N LEU A 778 20.22 48.70 -56.66
CA LEU A 778 19.56 48.92 -55.38
C LEU A 778 20.56 49.42 -54.31
N MET A 779 21.76 48.82 -54.25
CA MET A 779 22.81 49.24 -53.32
C MET A 779 23.22 50.70 -53.55
N VAL A 780 23.38 51.11 -54.82
CA VAL A 780 23.71 52.49 -55.18
C VAL A 780 22.56 53.45 -54.85
N GLN A 781 21.31 53.07 -55.13
CA GLN A 781 20.13 53.88 -54.80
C GLN A 781 19.95 54.08 -53.29
N GLN A 782 20.31 53.10 -52.48
CA GLN A 782 20.27 53.19 -51.01
C GLN A 782 21.51 53.89 -50.41
N GLY A 783 22.46 54.34 -51.23
CA GLY A 783 23.66 55.05 -50.76
C GLY A 783 24.66 54.16 -50.03
N LEU A 784 24.68 52.85 -50.31
CA LEU A 784 25.58 51.91 -49.66
C LEU A 784 27.01 52.04 -50.17
N ASP A 785 27.95 52.25 -49.25
CA ASP A 785 29.39 52.27 -49.54
C ASP A 785 30.05 50.95 -49.12
N LEU A 786 30.47 50.16 -50.11
CA LEU A 786 31.18 48.89 -49.90
C LEU A 786 32.68 49.11 -49.60
N GLY A 787 33.16 50.34 -49.65
CA GLY A 787 34.51 50.75 -49.28
C GLY A 787 35.60 49.89 -49.91
N CYS A 788 36.30 49.12 -49.09
CA CYS A 788 37.47 48.31 -49.47
C CYS A 788 37.17 46.80 -49.57
N VAL A 789 35.90 46.41 -49.69
CA VAL A 789 35.51 45.01 -49.91
C VAL A 789 35.65 44.67 -51.39
N VAL A 790 36.34 43.58 -51.70
CA VAL A 790 36.53 43.14 -53.08
C VAL A 790 35.26 42.49 -53.59
N THR A 791 34.80 42.86 -54.78
CA THR A 791 33.61 42.28 -55.41
C THR A 791 33.95 41.52 -56.69
N ARG A 792 33.28 40.40 -56.95
CA ARG A 792 33.33 39.66 -58.22
C ARG A 792 31.93 39.26 -58.67
N SER A 793 31.70 39.29 -59.97
CA SER A 793 30.37 39.01 -60.54
C SER A 793 29.96 37.54 -60.43
N THR A 794 30.90 36.62 -60.28
CA THR A 794 30.62 35.18 -60.14
C THR A 794 31.51 34.54 -59.08
N LEU A 795 31.06 33.42 -58.52
CA LEU A 795 31.86 32.61 -57.58
C LEU A 795 33.17 32.13 -58.22
N GLU A 796 33.16 31.76 -59.52
CA GLU A 796 34.36 31.35 -60.25
C GLU A 796 35.43 32.46 -60.26
N LEU A 797 35.03 33.70 -60.56
CA LEU A 797 35.93 34.85 -60.56
C LEU A 797 36.41 35.22 -59.14
N GLY A 798 35.54 35.05 -58.14
CA GLY A 798 35.89 35.15 -56.72
C GLY A 798 36.95 34.15 -56.32
N PHE A 799 36.77 32.90 -56.71
CA PHE A 799 37.72 31.83 -56.43
C PHE A 799 39.06 32.04 -57.16
N ALA A 800 39.03 32.47 -58.42
CA ALA A 800 40.24 32.81 -59.15
C ALA A 800 41.04 33.92 -58.46
N TYR A 801 40.34 34.93 -57.94
CA TYR A 801 40.96 35.99 -57.15
C TYR A 801 41.53 35.44 -55.82
N ALA A 802 40.76 34.63 -55.09
CA ALA A 802 41.21 34.03 -53.83
C ALA A 802 42.46 33.16 -54.00
N LEU A 803 42.54 32.38 -55.08
CA LEU A 803 43.72 31.59 -55.42
C LEU A 803 44.94 32.49 -55.66
N SER A 804 44.76 33.63 -56.34
CA SER A 804 45.87 34.57 -56.56
C SER A 804 46.42 35.16 -55.26
N GLN A 805 45.58 35.34 -54.24
CA GLN A 805 45.96 35.85 -52.92
C GLN A 805 46.57 34.78 -52.01
N THR A 806 46.34 33.50 -52.32
CA THR A 806 46.82 32.36 -51.53
C THR A 806 47.99 31.62 -52.19
N GLY A 807 48.47 32.10 -53.35
CA GLY A 807 49.63 31.54 -54.06
C GLY A 807 49.30 30.41 -55.04
N GLY A 808 48.01 30.17 -55.33
CA GLY A 808 47.53 29.21 -56.32
C GLY A 808 47.33 29.84 -57.71
N ARG A 809 47.30 29.00 -58.75
CA ARG A 809 47.01 29.42 -60.13
C ARG A 809 45.99 28.46 -60.76
N LEU A 810 44.93 29.01 -61.37
CA LEU A 810 44.02 28.24 -62.21
C LEU A 810 44.72 27.85 -63.51
N VAL A 811 44.77 26.55 -63.79
CA VAL A 811 45.26 26.00 -65.07
C VAL A 811 44.06 25.43 -65.81
N TYR A 812 43.64 26.11 -66.87
CA TYR A 812 42.62 25.60 -67.78
C TYR A 812 43.28 24.59 -68.74
N SER A 813 43.11 23.28 -68.52
CA SER A 813 43.53 22.29 -69.51
C SER A 813 42.51 22.28 -70.65
N ARG A 814 42.91 22.66 -71.87
CA ARG A 814 42.10 22.39 -73.06
C ARG A 814 42.16 20.88 -73.34
N SER A 815 41.04 20.17 -73.24
CA SER A 815 40.91 18.84 -73.80
C SER A 815 41.03 18.95 -75.33
N SER A 816 42.21 18.65 -75.88
CA SER A 816 42.43 18.51 -77.31
C SER A 816 41.52 17.42 -77.86
N GLY A 817 40.64 17.80 -78.78
CA GLY A 817 39.68 16.91 -79.40
C GLY A 817 40.34 15.75 -80.15
N ALA A 818 39.81 14.55 -79.93
CA ALA A 818 39.96 13.45 -80.86
C ALA A 818 39.04 13.70 -82.07
N ARG A 819 39.62 14.15 -83.19
CA ARG A 819 39.11 13.86 -84.53
C ARG A 819 39.46 12.41 -84.86
N ARG A 820 38.47 11.61 -85.28
CA ARG A 820 38.52 10.53 -86.28
C ARG A 820 37.06 10.13 -86.53
N SER A 821 36.49 10.60 -87.65
CA SER A 821 36.38 9.91 -88.95
C SER A 821 35.21 8.95 -88.97
#